data_AF-A0A2J0KLZ4-F1
#
_entry.id   AF-A0A2J0KLZ4-F1
#
_cell.length_a   1.000
_cell.length_b   1.000
_cell.length_c   1.000
_cell.angle_alpha   90.00
_cell.angle_beta   90.00
_cell.angle_gamma   90.00
#
_symmetry.space_group_name_H-M   'P 1'
#
loop_
_entity.id
_entity.type
_entity.pdbx_description
1 polymer ?
#
loop_
_entity_poly.entity_id
_entity_poly.type
_entity_poly.pdbx_seq_one_letter_code
_entity_poly.pdbx_strand_id
1 'polypeptide(L)'
;ECDGHLFAQADYQNFTSYTGETINLHEDSGDDSFGRDEEKFWHTDTNDNDTAKLGNVDEANVVGLGLDSFSWIYEEGDELGVVVEGVSVEPTQEADASFRTMWAMPKSMCEFSASITGYPETTNETISVSSDTPEVGQTTTVIQETVESVEDIAGEIATITISVTNITIVTNSETEEIISTIRDSQGTSERIEDIHESISTNIEKSTELNQCLYDNLISPTEISEEKEKLEIQLSYSPQNPVNSTSPNSTDGDMLVIQASVPNAKDENFVKYIWEVYGSDEPNPESWGNPISKNLLLESSNSSGIGLNTFKFRLNFAEDPIPKYLKVKVTVSENVSGVSQREWHEYIVVPIYSTEDQINVFGTKISEEGDSLTINSDKDKEMCKDGIEKALCPVFKNEIVAVEVNDKSLEDFLWTIDGKPITYPECFFEGCNESSQTNKAFFPVLKNEGEQYAIGFSATNQKTGEKISLNKIFSVEEPKVKISSADETTCAPKLKGYYVDLDGKKWEDYSKINFWALTGYPIKLMAKVNERSISPYKHSWYYNDIPIGVDNVSEIGAGMEIDEKGNEILVLDEKNKDENFSISIGAVYVQDDLTKKALKKYWGIGYNEFYEKQIADRMNVDVVNTLLEVSKKGNNRILANLSGTLPQYSLFLLRIVLMVFVLLFVSNLIFSIFPEK
;
A
#
# COMPACT_ATOMS: atom_id res chain seq x y z
N GLU A 1 -5.42 44.91 1.74
CA GLU A 1 -4.41 45.79 1.15
C GLU A 1 -3.07 45.36 1.70
N CYS A 2 -2.45 44.39 1.02
CA CYS A 2 -1.05 44.02 1.20
C CYS A 2 -0.49 44.01 -0.22
N ASP A 3 -0.09 45.18 -0.71
CA ASP A 3 0.64 45.33 -1.98
C ASP A 3 2.12 45.00 -1.70
N GLY A 4 2.39 43.72 -1.42
CA GLY A 4 3.74 43.19 -1.28
C GLY A 4 4.05 42.32 -2.49
N HIS A 5 4.87 42.82 -3.40
CA HIS A 5 5.33 42.10 -4.58
C HIS A 5 6.35 41.02 -4.16
N LEU A 6 6.28 39.85 -4.80
CA LEU A 6 7.02 38.64 -4.39
C LEU A 6 8.42 38.52 -5.01
N PHE A 7 8.69 39.26 -6.08
CA PHE A 7 9.98 39.37 -6.74
C PHE A 7 10.56 40.76 -6.50
N ALA A 8 11.87 40.94 -6.75
CA ALA A 8 12.55 42.22 -6.55
C ALA A 8 11.76 43.35 -7.24
N GLN A 9 11.01 44.11 -6.44
CA GLN A 9 10.39 45.33 -6.91
C GLN A 9 11.48 46.36 -6.94
N ALA A 10 11.92 46.74 -8.13
CA ALA A 10 12.78 47.90 -8.27
C ALA A 10 11.92 49.14 -8.01
N ASP A 11 11.59 49.43 -6.75
CA ASP A 11 11.00 50.72 -6.35
C ASP A 11 12.13 51.79 -6.32
N TYR A 12 12.90 51.84 -7.41
CA TYR A 12 14.03 52.72 -7.59
C TYR A 12 13.64 53.80 -8.58
N GLN A 13 13.27 54.97 -8.06
CA GLN A 13 13.25 56.16 -8.89
C GLN A 13 14.66 56.43 -9.41
N ASN A 14 14.84 56.24 -10.72
CA ASN A 14 15.95 56.72 -11.56
C ASN A 14 17.25 55.92 -11.47
N PHE A 15 17.32 54.78 -12.15
CA PHE A 15 18.61 54.22 -12.55
C PHE A 15 19.23 55.14 -13.60
N THR A 16 20.45 55.61 -13.36
CA THR A 16 21.23 56.31 -14.38
C THR A 16 22.23 55.29 -14.93
N SER A 17 22.11 54.92 -16.20
CA SER A 17 23.05 53.98 -16.83
C SER A 17 24.49 54.50 -16.74
N TYR A 18 25.48 53.64 -16.97
CA TYR A 18 26.88 54.04 -17.15
C TYR A 18 27.10 55.06 -18.30
N THR A 19 26.07 55.28 -19.15
CA THR A 19 26.04 56.30 -20.21
C THR A 19 25.33 57.59 -19.81
N GLY A 20 24.78 57.70 -18.60
CA GLY A 20 24.08 58.89 -18.11
C GLY A 20 22.58 58.95 -18.44
N GLU A 21 21.99 57.89 -19.00
CA GLU A 21 20.55 57.85 -19.33
C GLU A 21 19.72 57.36 -18.16
N THR A 22 18.64 58.07 -17.86
CA THR A 22 17.67 57.69 -16.84
C THR A 22 16.75 56.59 -17.39
N ILE A 23 16.80 55.39 -16.81
CA ILE A 23 15.89 54.29 -17.11
C ILE A 23 14.75 54.35 -16.10
N ASN A 24 13.51 54.43 -16.59
CA ASN A 24 12.31 54.49 -15.76
C ASN A 24 11.66 53.11 -15.76
N LEU A 25 12.03 52.28 -14.79
CA LEU A 25 11.43 50.96 -14.60
C LEU A 25 10.10 51.17 -13.86
N HIS A 26 9.03 51.38 -14.62
CA HIS A 26 7.67 51.40 -14.08
C HIS A 26 6.93 50.08 -14.34
N GLU A 27 7.65 49.08 -14.85
CA GLU A 27 7.14 47.76 -15.25
C GLU A 27 7.67 46.72 -14.25
N ASP A 28 6.77 45.86 -13.76
CA ASP A 28 7.04 44.82 -12.76
C ASP A 28 7.32 43.50 -13.50
N SER A 29 8.45 42.84 -13.23
CA SER A 29 8.69 41.52 -13.82
C SER A 29 7.70 40.47 -13.29
N GLY A 30 7.06 39.71 -14.17
CA GLY A 30 5.99 38.76 -13.85
C GLY A 30 4.58 39.28 -14.12
N ASP A 31 4.44 40.33 -14.93
CA ASP A 31 3.17 40.93 -15.35
C ASP A 31 2.69 40.49 -16.76
N ASP A 32 3.35 39.49 -17.35
CA ASP A 32 3.19 38.99 -18.72
C ASP A 32 3.66 39.99 -19.81
N SER A 33 4.48 40.99 -19.46
CA SER A 33 4.98 42.02 -20.38
C SER A 33 6.47 42.33 -20.22
N PHE A 34 7.35 41.43 -20.69
CA PHE A 34 8.80 41.71 -20.72
C PHE A 34 9.23 42.79 -21.75
N GLY A 35 9.35 44.03 -21.28
CA GLY A 35 9.64 45.20 -22.10
C GLY A 35 11.13 45.39 -22.43
N ARG A 36 11.45 46.30 -23.37
CA ARG A 36 12.86 46.62 -23.70
C ARG A 36 13.66 47.18 -22.53
N ASP A 37 13.00 47.86 -21.61
CA ASP A 37 13.65 48.46 -20.45
C ASP A 37 13.97 47.39 -19.40
N GLU A 38 13.09 46.42 -19.20
CA GLU A 38 13.38 45.21 -18.41
C GLU A 38 14.47 44.36 -19.04
N GLU A 39 14.42 44.15 -20.36
CA GLU A 39 15.45 43.44 -21.10
C GLU A 39 16.84 44.07 -20.91
N LYS A 40 16.89 45.40 -20.95
CA LYS A 40 18.12 46.18 -20.70
C LYS A 40 18.59 46.06 -19.25
N PHE A 41 17.66 46.03 -18.29
CA PHE A 41 17.95 45.90 -16.87
C PHE A 41 18.50 44.51 -16.51
N TRP A 42 17.83 43.45 -17.00
CA TRP A 42 18.21 42.06 -16.78
C TRP A 42 19.31 41.57 -17.72
N HIS A 43 19.80 42.44 -18.62
CA HIS A 43 20.83 42.14 -19.60
C HIS A 43 20.47 41.00 -20.56
N THR A 44 19.19 40.87 -20.90
CA THR A 44 18.67 39.93 -21.90
C THR A 44 18.66 40.57 -23.31
N ASP A 45 18.56 39.76 -24.37
CA ASP A 45 18.57 40.23 -25.75
C ASP A 45 17.16 40.62 -26.18
N THR A 46 16.92 41.94 -26.30
CA THR A 46 15.65 42.52 -26.81
C THR A 46 15.11 41.98 -28.15
N ASN A 47 15.86 41.15 -28.89
CA ASN A 47 15.42 40.51 -30.14
C ASN A 47 15.20 38.99 -30.02
N ASP A 48 15.43 38.41 -28.85
CA ASP A 48 15.26 36.99 -28.54
C ASP A 48 14.45 36.89 -27.25
N ASN A 49 13.24 36.33 -27.30
CA ASN A 49 12.36 36.27 -26.14
C ASN A 49 12.67 35.11 -25.17
N ASP A 50 13.72 34.34 -25.46
CA ASP A 50 14.33 33.29 -24.60
C ASP A 50 15.85 33.37 -24.78
N THR A 51 16.44 34.48 -24.32
CA THR A 51 17.88 34.76 -24.35
C THR A 51 18.72 33.61 -23.78
N ALA A 52 18.22 32.99 -22.71
CA ALA A 52 18.90 31.87 -22.04
C ALA A 52 18.76 30.52 -22.76
N LYS A 53 17.81 30.39 -23.71
CA LYS A 53 17.49 29.17 -24.48
C LYS A 53 17.11 27.99 -23.61
N LEU A 54 16.36 28.26 -22.54
CA LEU A 54 15.90 27.25 -21.58
C LEU A 54 14.51 26.73 -21.92
N GLY A 55 13.86 27.27 -22.95
CA GLY A 55 12.50 26.88 -23.37
C GLY A 55 11.38 27.65 -22.67
N ASN A 56 11.74 28.62 -21.83
CA ASN A 56 10.84 29.57 -21.18
C ASN A 56 11.16 30.98 -21.66
N VAL A 57 10.18 31.88 -21.66
CA VAL A 57 10.44 33.29 -22.01
C VAL A 57 11.34 33.98 -20.98
N ASP A 58 12.05 35.03 -21.36
CA ASP A 58 13.02 35.71 -20.49
C ASP A 58 12.42 36.19 -19.17
N GLU A 59 11.19 36.71 -19.18
CA GLU A 59 10.45 37.05 -17.96
C GLU A 59 10.29 35.85 -17.02
N ALA A 60 9.91 34.70 -17.56
CA ALA A 60 9.72 33.47 -16.79
C ALA A 60 11.05 32.97 -16.20
N ASN A 61 12.15 33.09 -16.95
CA ASN A 61 13.49 32.74 -16.46
C ASN A 61 13.94 33.70 -15.35
N VAL A 62 13.68 35.01 -15.49
CA VAL A 62 14.03 36.05 -14.53
C VAL A 62 13.27 35.90 -13.23
N VAL A 63 11.98 35.53 -13.27
CA VAL A 63 11.20 35.21 -12.06
C VAL A 63 11.47 33.79 -11.52
N GLY A 64 12.40 33.06 -12.13
CA GLY A 64 12.93 31.80 -11.58
C GLY A 64 12.16 30.53 -11.95
N LEU A 65 11.29 30.56 -12.97
CA LEU A 65 10.51 29.40 -13.38
C LEU A 65 11.42 28.25 -13.86
N GLY A 66 11.41 27.15 -13.12
CA GLY A 66 12.16 25.93 -13.47
C GLY A 66 13.63 25.93 -13.07
N LEU A 67 14.09 26.94 -12.31
CA LEU A 67 15.43 26.93 -11.72
C LEU A 67 15.43 26.10 -10.43
N ASP A 68 16.36 25.15 -10.33
CA ASP A 68 16.55 24.32 -9.12
C ASP A 68 17.66 24.85 -8.19
N SER A 69 18.46 25.81 -8.69
CA SER A 69 19.57 26.42 -7.99
C SER A 69 19.86 27.82 -8.57
N PHE A 70 20.29 28.75 -7.71
CA PHE A 70 20.80 30.06 -8.13
C PHE A 70 22.08 30.40 -7.35
N SER A 71 22.89 31.32 -7.88
CA SER A 71 24.10 31.82 -7.22
C SER A 71 24.11 33.33 -7.28
N TRP A 72 24.32 33.98 -6.14
CA TRP A 72 24.37 35.44 -6.01
C TRP A 72 25.74 35.87 -5.51
N ILE A 73 26.32 36.91 -6.12
CA ILE A 73 27.53 37.57 -5.61
C ILE A 73 27.05 38.75 -4.77
N TYR A 74 27.20 38.64 -3.45
CA TYR A 74 26.73 39.65 -2.51
C TYR A 74 27.59 40.92 -2.57
N GLU A 75 26.93 42.09 -2.64
CA GLU A 75 27.54 43.41 -2.46
C GLU A 75 27.02 44.09 -1.17
N GLU A 76 27.84 44.96 -0.57
CA GLU A 76 27.47 45.67 0.65
C GLU A 76 26.27 46.60 0.38
N GLY A 77 25.16 46.37 1.10
CA GLY A 77 23.89 47.07 0.89
C GLY A 77 22.81 46.22 0.21
N ASP A 78 23.12 45.01 -0.27
CA ASP A 78 22.13 44.09 -0.81
C ASP A 78 21.15 43.61 0.27
N GLU A 79 19.84 43.72 -0.02
CA GLU A 79 18.76 43.14 0.76
C GLU A 79 18.25 41.87 0.07
N LEU A 80 18.47 40.70 0.68
CA LEU A 80 18.12 39.41 0.08
C LEU A 80 16.91 38.79 0.76
N GLY A 81 15.83 38.57 -0.01
CA GLY A 81 14.64 37.83 0.40
C GLY A 81 14.63 36.44 -0.24
N VAL A 82 14.31 35.40 0.54
CA VAL A 82 14.13 34.04 0.03
C VAL A 82 12.70 33.59 0.33
N VAL A 83 11.99 33.14 -0.71
CA VAL A 83 10.69 32.48 -0.59
C VAL A 83 10.81 31.07 -1.15
N VAL A 84 10.23 30.09 -0.45
CA VAL A 84 10.16 28.71 -0.93
C VAL A 84 8.75 28.45 -1.45
N GLU A 85 8.64 28.11 -2.74
CA GLU A 85 7.40 27.65 -3.37
C GLU A 85 7.27 26.13 -3.21
N GLY A 86 6.08 25.66 -2.87
CA GLY A 86 5.77 24.23 -2.78
C GLY A 86 4.35 23.92 -3.23
N VAL A 87 4.13 22.67 -3.62
CA VAL A 87 2.80 22.17 -4.00
C VAL A 87 2.18 21.45 -2.80
N SER A 88 0.97 21.86 -2.43
CA SER A 88 0.16 21.24 -1.38
C SER A 88 -0.16 19.78 -1.70
N VAL A 89 -0.21 18.94 -0.66
CA VAL A 89 -0.72 17.56 -0.77
C VAL A 89 -2.24 17.49 -0.87
N GLU A 90 -2.94 18.56 -0.47
CA GLU A 90 -4.38 18.71 -0.66
C GLU A 90 -4.69 19.38 -2.00
N PRO A 91 -5.69 18.87 -2.75
CA PRO A 91 -6.19 19.55 -3.94
C PRO A 91 -6.85 20.89 -3.59
N THR A 92 -6.96 21.76 -4.58
CA THR A 92 -7.81 22.95 -4.53
C THR A 92 -9.28 22.52 -4.37
N GLN A 93 -10.15 23.46 -4.03
CA GLN A 93 -11.60 23.20 -3.99
C GLN A 93 -12.23 23.14 -5.39
N GLU A 94 -11.41 23.31 -6.44
CA GLU A 94 -11.85 23.31 -7.83
C GLU A 94 -11.98 21.88 -8.37
N ALA A 95 -12.86 21.69 -9.35
CA ALA A 95 -13.18 20.37 -9.89
C ALA A 95 -12.08 19.75 -10.78
N ASP A 96 -10.98 20.46 -11.02
CA ASP A 96 -9.93 20.11 -11.98
C ASP A 96 -8.75 19.32 -11.38
N ALA A 97 -8.84 18.96 -10.09
CA ALA A 97 -7.79 18.26 -9.34
C ALA A 97 -6.43 18.99 -9.32
N SER A 98 -6.43 20.31 -9.50
CA SER A 98 -5.24 21.14 -9.27
C SER A 98 -4.83 21.10 -7.80
N PHE A 99 -3.53 21.20 -7.51
CA PHE A 99 -3.00 21.31 -6.15
C PHE A 99 -2.72 22.77 -5.80
N ARG A 100 -2.83 23.14 -4.53
CA ARG A 100 -2.56 24.53 -4.11
C ARG A 100 -1.06 24.83 -4.18
N THR A 101 -0.67 25.94 -4.79
CA THR A 101 0.67 26.51 -4.63
C THR A 101 0.75 27.22 -3.28
N MET A 102 1.77 26.89 -2.51
CA MET A 102 2.03 27.42 -1.17
C MET A 102 3.38 28.13 -1.15
N TRP A 103 3.47 29.23 -0.41
CA TRP A 103 4.70 29.99 -0.23
C TRP A 103 5.06 30.03 1.26
N ALA A 104 6.33 29.87 1.59
CA ALA A 104 6.84 30.03 2.94
C ALA A 104 7.93 31.11 2.99
N MET A 105 7.79 32.05 3.93
CA MET A 105 8.82 33.04 4.26
C MET A 105 9.55 32.62 5.55
N PRO A 106 10.84 32.90 5.72
CA PRO A 106 11.56 32.63 6.97
C PRO A 106 11.04 33.49 8.14
N LYS A 107 11.21 32.99 9.39
CA LYS A 107 10.66 33.58 10.64
C LYS A 107 11.20 34.97 11.01
N SER A 108 12.35 35.39 10.48
CA SER A 108 13.07 36.58 10.93
C SER A 108 13.95 37.14 9.81
N MET A 109 14.22 38.44 9.84
CA MET A 109 15.30 39.06 9.07
C MET A 109 16.63 38.62 9.69
N CYS A 110 17.49 37.94 8.93
CA CYS A 110 18.87 37.72 9.35
C CYS A 110 19.63 39.04 9.11
N GLU A 111 19.90 39.81 10.18
CA GLU A 111 20.80 40.95 10.08
C GLU A 111 22.25 40.43 10.02
N PHE A 112 22.88 40.57 8.87
CA PHE A 112 24.30 40.31 8.70
C PHE A 112 25.04 41.63 8.64
N SER A 113 25.84 41.95 9.66
CA SER A 113 26.95 42.87 9.45
C SER A 113 28.15 42.04 9.03
N ALA A 114 28.52 42.08 7.76
CA ALA A 114 29.81 41.57 7.33
C ALA A 114 30.90 42.49 7.94
N SER A 115 31.29 42.23 9.19
CA SER A 115 32.47 42.88 9.73
C SER A 115 33.65 42.21 9.05
N ILE A 116 34.29 42.91 8.11
CA ILE A 116 35.56 42.48 7.52
C ILE A 116 36.63 42.60 8.62
N THR A 117 36.65 41.67 9.56
CA THR A 117 37.74 41.53 10.54
C THR A 117 38.85 40.72 9.91
N GLY A 118 39.65 41.39 9.10
CA GLY A 118 40.79 40.77 8.42
C GLY A 118 41.65 41.73 7.62
N TYR A 119 41.53 43.04 7.80
CA TYR A 119 42.53 43.95 7.25
C TYR A 119 43.84 43.77 8.01
N PRO A 120 45.00 43.79 7.32
CA PRO A 120 46.28 43.81 8.01
C PRO A 120 46.29 45.04 8.93
N GLU A 121 46.53 44.82 10.23
CA GLU A 121 46.92 45.91 11.12
C GLU A 121 48.09 46.66 10.49
N THR A 122 48.11 47.98 10.65
CA THR A 122 49.13 48.88 10.11
C THR A 122 50.53 48.35 10.38
N THR A 123 51.14 47.67 9.42
CA THR A 123 52.52 47.19 9.56
C THR A 123 53.46 48.32 9.19
N ASN A 124 54.13 48.88 10.19
CA ASN A 124 55.29 49.77 9.98
C ASN A 124 56.47 48.94 9.48
N GLU A 125 56.51 48.61 8.19
CA GLU A 125 57.70 48.02 7.57
C GLU A 125 58.65 49.11 7.08
N THR A 126 59.89 49.10 7.61
CA THR A 126 60.94 50.02 7.20
C THR A 126 61.66 49.43 5.98
N ILE A 127 61.34 49.92 4.78
CA ILE A 127 61.92 49.38 3.54
C ILE A 127 63.16 50.20 3.17
N SER A 128 64.30 49.62 3.53
CA SER A 128 65.68 49.96 3.12
C SER A 128 66.34 51.21 3.71
N VAL A 129 67.60 51.03 4.14
CA VAL A 129 68.52 52.10 4.57
C VAL A 129 69.68 52.13 3.59
N SER A 130 69.83 53.25 2.88
CA SER A 130 70.97 53.49 2.00
C SER A 130 71.92 54.48 2.68
N SER A 131 73.17 54.07 2.88
CA SER A 131 74.23 54.93 3.43
C SER A 131 75.28 55.21 2.35
N ASP A 132 75.28 56.41 1.79
CA ASP A 132 76.39 56.88 0.96
C ASP A 132 77.29 57.81 1.79
N THR A 133 78.57 57.45 1.86
CA THR A 133 79.61 58.24 2.57
C THR A 133 80.44 59.01 1.53
N PRO A 134 80.71 60.31 1.75
CA PRO A 134 82.11 60.62 2.06
C PRO A 134 82.31 61.71 3.15
N GLU A 135 83.40 61.48 3.88
CA GLU A 135 84.19 62.30 4.83
C GLU A 135 83.55 63.55 5.48
N VAL A 136 83.28 63.38 6.78
CA VAL A 136 82.81 64.32 7.82
C VAL A 136 81.31 64.64 7.78
N GLY A 137 80.55 63.84 8.55
CA GLY A 137 79.09 63.90 8.73
C GLY A 137 78.38 62.72 8.06
N GLN A 138 77.94 61.72 8.83
CA GLN A 138 77.09 60.66 8.29
C GLN A 138 75.66 61.18 8.19
N THR A 139 75.12 61.15 6.98
CA THR A 139 73.71 61.42 6.73
C THR A 139 73.03 60.07 6.48
N THR A 140 72.10 59.69 7.35
CA THR A 140 71.25 58.52 7.15
C THR A 140 69.85 59.01 6.77
N THR A 141 69.44 58.71 5.55
CA THR A 141 68.06 58.95 5.10
C THR A 141 67.25 57.70 5.36
N VAL A 142 66.25 57.81 6.23
CA VAL A 142 65.25 56.77 6.47
C VAL A 142 63.98 57.19 5.76
N ILE A 143 63.57 56.40 4.77
CA ILE A 143 62.28 56.56 4.12
C ILE A 143 61.28 55.74 4.93
N GLN A 144 60.29 56.42 5.52
CA GLN A 144 59.21 55.76 6.24
C GLN A 144 57.92 55.96 5.45
N GLU A 145 57.47 54.91 4.77
CA GLU A 145 56.18 54.89 4.10
C GLU A 145 55.12 54.45 5.12
N THR A 146 54.07 55.24 5.26
CA THR A 146 52.95 54.96 6.16
C THR A 146 51.68 55.00 5.34
N VAL A 147 51.02 53.85 5.21
CA VAL A 147 49.69 53.76 4.59
C VAL A 147 48.70 54.42 5.54
N GLU A 148 48.12 55.55 5.13
CA GLU A 148 47.24 56.35 6.01
C GLU A 148 45.80 55.87 5.96
N SER A 149 45.31 55.53 4.77
CA SER A 149 43.97 54.99 4.59
C SER A 149 43.85 54.21 3.28
N VAL A 150 42.97 53.23 3.29
CA VAL A 150 42.42 52.59 2.10
C VAL A 150 40.98 53.09 2.00
N GLU A 151 40.65 53.81 0.94
CA GLU A 151 39.30 54.34 0.71
C GLU A 151 38.76 53.77 -0.61
N ASP A 152 37.45 53.49 -0.60
CA ASP A 152 36.66 52.90 -1.69
C ASP A 152 37.20 51.57 -2.25
N ILE A 153 36.60 50.47 -1.81
CA ILE A 153 36.75 49.14 -2.42
C ILE A 153 35.43 48.82 -3.11
N ALA A 154 35.41 48.87 -4.43
CA ALA A 154 34.28 48.46 -5.25
C ALA A 154 34.82 47.60 -6.40
N GLY A 155 34.54 46.28 -6.36
CA GLY A 155 35.21 45.29 -7.19
C GLY A 155 36.68 45.03 -6.79
N GLU A 156 37.45 44.37 -7.66
CA GLU A 156 38.88 44.02 -7.44
C GLU A 156 39.84 45.24 -7.47
N ILE A 157 39.35 46.46 -7.26
CA ILE A 157 40.11 47.71 -7.34
C ILE A 157 40.03 48.45 -6.01
N ALA A 158 41.18 48.80 -5.44
CA ALA A 158 41.27 49.60 -4.22
C ALA A 158 42.14 50.85 -4.47
N THR A 159 41.74 52.00 -3.93
CA THR A 159 42.56 53.21 -3.95
C THR A 159 43.29 53.34 -2.62
N ILE A 160 44.63 53.28 -2.65
CA ILE A 160 45.46 53.35 -1.45
C ILE A 160 46.11 54.73 -1.38
N THR A 161 45.94 55.42 -0.25
CA THR A 161 46.63 56.68 0.01
C THR A 161 47.84 56.40 0.87
N ILE A 162 49.03 56.53 0.28
CA ILE A 162 50.30 56.30 0.97
C ILE A 162 50.92 57.67 1.30
N SER A 163 51.19 57.90 2.58
CA SER A 163 52.01 59.04 2.99
C SER A 163 53.47 58.59 3.07
N VAL A 164 54.35 59.25 2.33
CA VAL A 164 55.79 58.96 2.41
C VAL A 164 56.42 60.07 3.22
N THR A 165 56.95 59.71 4.39
CA THR A 165 57.71 60.63 5.24
C THR A 165 59.19 60.31 5.13
N ASN A 166 59.94 61.22 4.50
CA ASN A 166 61.38 61.13 4.42
C ASN A 166 61.99 61.76 5.67
N ILE A 167 62.67 60.95 6.48
CA ILE A 167 63.36 61.40 7.69
C ILE A 167 64.86 61.35 7.42
N THR A 168 65.49 62.51 7.29
CA THR A 168 66.94 62.61 7.17
C THR A 168 67.54 62.90 8.54
N ILE A 169 68.37 61.98 9.04
CA ILE A 169 69.06 62.11 10.32
C ILE A 169 70.54 62.36 10.04
N VAL A 170 71.06 63.47 10.54
CA VAL A 170 72.50 63.80 10.44
C VAL A 170 73.12 63.55 11.81
N THR A 171 74.03 62.58 11.88
CA THR A 171 74.71 62.20 13.12
C THR A 171 76.18 62.59 13.08
N ASN A 172 76.72 62.98 14.24
CA ASN A 172 78.16 63.18 14.39
C ASN A 172 78.85 61.82 14.38
N SER A 173 79.79 61.62 13.45
CA SER A 173 80.47 60.33 13.28
C SER A 173 81.39 59.95 14.45
N GLU A 174 81.78 60.87 15.32
CA GLU A 174 82.65 60.57 16.46
C GLU A 174 81.90 60.29 17.77
N THR A 175 80.71 60.87 17.96
CA THR A 175 79.95 60.76 19.22
C THR A 175 78.61 60.03 19.07
N GLU A 176 78.18 59.74 17.84
CA GLU A 176 76.85 59.22 17.48
C GLU A 176 75.67 60.10 17.91
N GLU A 177 75.91 61.33 18.40
CA GLU A 177 74.82 62.26 18.74
C GLU A 177 74.13 62.78 17.48
N ILE A 178 72.80 62.80 17.52
CA ILE A 178 71.94 63.36 16.47
C ILE A 178 72.12 64.88 16.46
N ILE A 179 72.69 65.41 15.38
CA ILE A 179 72.93 66.85 15.22
C ILE A 179 71.63 67.53 14.75
N SER A 180 70.92 66.91 13.82
CA SER A 180 69.63 67.39 13.33
C SER A 180 68.79 66.27 12.72
N THR A 181 67.47 66.46 12.76
CA THR A 181 66.49 65.62 12.08
C THR A 181 65.61 66.51 11.23
N ILE A 182 65.54 66.21 9.94
CA ILE A 182 64.67 66.92 8.99
C ILE A 182 63.59 65.93 8.53
N ARG A 183 62.33 66.32 8.64
CA ARG A 183 61.18 65.54 8.15
C ARG A 183 60.53 66.32 7.01
N ASP A 184 60.42 65.67 5.85
CA ASP A 184 59.59 66.15 4.75
C ASP A 184 58.55 65.08 4.44
N SER A 185 57.27 65.47 4.47
CA SER A 185 56.13 64.61 4.15
C SER A 185 55.59 64.98 2.77
N GLN A 186 55.53 64.01 1.86
CA GLN A 186 54.78 64.13 0.62
C GLN A 186 53.71 63.05 0.57
N GLY A 187 52.47 63.45 0.34
CA GLY A 187 51.37 62.53 0.07
C GLY A 187 51.28 62.25 -1.42
N THR A 188 51.28 60.98 -1.79
CA THR A 188 51.05 60.52 -3.16
C THR A 188 49.96 59.46 -3.16
N SER A 189 48.96 59.63 -4.02
CA SER A 189 47.89 58.67 -4.22
C SER A 189 48.21 57.85 -5.48
N GLU A 190 48.33 56.54 -5.34
CA GLU A 190 48.52 55.62 -6.45
C GLU A 190 47.35 54.64 -6.53
N ARG A 191 46.93 54.35 -7.76
CA ARG A 191 45.84 53.41 -8.07
C ARG A 191 46.45 52.10 -8.51
N ILE A 192 46.15 51.01 -7.82
CA ILE A 192 46.64 49.67 -8.13
C ILE A 192 45.48 48.84 -8.69
N GLU A 193 45.67 48.28 -9.87
CA GLU A 193 44.77 47.30 -10.49
C GLU A 193 45.45 45.93 -10.39
N ASP A 194 44.72 44.92 -9.90
CA ASP A 194 45.14 43.55 -9.56
C ASP A 194 45.87 43.33 -8.22
N ILE A 195 45.10 43.00 -7.17
CA ILE A 195 45.59 42.50 -5.87
C ILE A 195 45.36 40.98 -5.80
N HIS A 196 46.03 40.19 -6.64
CA HIS A 196 45.79 38.73 -6.68
C HIS A 196 46.88 37.83 -6.10
N GLU A 197 48.02 38.34 -5.63
CA GLU A 197 49.16 37.44 -5.32
C GLU A 197 49.78 37.45 -3.91
N SER A 198 49.17 38.04 -2.88
CA SER A 198 49.77 37.92 -1.52
C SER A 198 48.88 37.93 -0.28
N ILE A 199 47.55 37.94 -0.38
CA ILE A 199 46.68 37.88 0.81
C ILE A 199 45.86 36.59 0.78
N SER A 200 46.42 35.51 1.32
CA SER A 200 45.62 34.33 1.69
C SER A 200 45.04 34.54 3.09
N THR A 201 44.02 35.39 3.21
CA THR A 201 43.18 35.42 4.41
C THR A 201 42.13 34.33 4.31
N ASN A 202 42.08 33.46 5.32
CA ASN A 202 40.96 32.55 5.50
C ASN A 202 39.71 33.41 5.76
N ILE A 203 38.90 33.62 4.74
CA ILE A 203 37.51 34.02 4.92
C ILE A 203 36.88 32.88 5.72
N GLU A 204 36.52 33.14 6.98
CA GLU A 204 35.66 32.23 7.74
C GLU A 204 34.37 32.06 6.94
N LYS A 205 34.29 30.91 6.25
CA LYS A 205 33.17 30.54 5.40
C LYS A 205 31.86 30.72 6.15
N SER A 206 30.92 31.42 5.48
CA SER A 206 29.44 31.39 5.45
C SER A 206 28.64 30.33 6.23
N THR A 207 29.17 29.81 7.34
CA THR A 207 28.50 28.87 8.22
C THR A 207 27.40 29.58 8.99
N GLU A 208 27.56 30.87 9.30
CA GLU A 208 26.53 31.67 9.95
C GLU A 208 25.31 31.95 9.06
N LEU A 209 25.50 32.20 7.75
CA LEU A 209 24.37 32.39 6.83
C LEU A 209 23.58 31.09 6.63
N ASN A 210 24.28 29.99 6.33
CA ASN A 210 23.63 28.69 6.16
C ASN A 210 22.93 28.26 7.46
N GLN A 211 23.57 28.44 8.61
CA GLN A 211 22.96 28.15 9.90
C GLN A 211 21.78 29.07 10.20
N CYS A 212 21.87 30.38 9.93
CA CYS A 212 20.74 31.31 10.09
C CYS A 212 19.57 30.91 9.19
N LEU A 213 19.83 30.56 7.94
CA LEU A 213 18.80 30.09 7.01
C LEU A 213 18.16 28.80 7.55
N TYR A 214 18.95 27.79 7.93
CA TYR A 214 18.43 26.55 8.52
C TYR A 214 17.64 26.76 9.81
N ASP A 215 18.10 27.66 10.69
CA ASP A 215 17.44 27.95 11.97
C ASP A 215 16.16 28.79 11.78
N ASN A 216 16.04 29.52 10.67
CA ASN A 216 14.88 30.31 10.29
C ASN A 216 13.94 29.64 9.28
N LEU A 217 14.31 28.46 8.75
CA LEU A 217 13.41 27.62 7.96
C LEU A 217 12.19 27.30 8.80
N ILE A 218 11.03 27.65 8.28
CA ILE A 218 9.80 27.33 8.95
C ILE A 218 9.34 25.95 8.52
N SER A 219 9.24 25.02 9.46
CA SER A 219 8.51 23.79 9.21
C SER A 219 7.02 24.13 9.03
N PRO A 220 6.30 23.55 8.06
CA PRO A 220 4.85 23.78 7.88
C PRO A 220 4.04 23.66 9.19
N THR A 221 4.56 22.85 10.13
CA THR A 221 4.03 22.63 11.48
C THR A 221 4.18 23.78 12.49
N GLU A 222 4.95 24.84 12.20
CA GLU A 222 5.29 25.88 13.17
C GLU A 222 4.53 27.21 13.01
N ILE A 223 3.92 27.46 11.84
CA ILE A 223 3.16 28.70 11.56
C ILE A 223 1.70 28.56 11.96
N SER A 224 1.16 27.34 12.00
CA SER A 224 -0.22 27.16 12.38
C SER A 224 -0.36 27.27 13.90
N GLU A 225 -1.45 27.87 14.37
CA GLU A 225 -1.91 27.84 15.77
C GLU A 225 -2.19 26.40 16.27
N GLU A 226 -1.71 25.37 15.57
CA GLU A 226 -2.01 23.94 15.75
C GLU A 226 -0.94 23.20 16.56
N LYS A 227 -0.07 23.89 17.30
CA LYS A 227 0.83 23.23 18.27
C LYS A 227 0.09 22.34 19.30
N GLU A 228 -1.23 22.50 19.43
CA GLU A 228 -2.10 21.69 20.29
C GLU A 228 -2.90 20.59 19.56
N LYS A 229 -2.96 20.55 18.22
CA LYS A 229 -3.83 19.59 17.50
C LYS A 229 -3.06 18.33 17.09
N LEU A 230 -3.68 17.19 17.32
CA LEU A 230 -3.22 15.89 16.81
C LEU A 230 -3.74 15.73 15.38
N GLU A 231 -2.86 15.45 14.43
CA GLU A 231 -3.24 15.10 13.06
C GLU A 231 -3.72 13.65 13.06
N ILE A 232 -4.95 13.41 12.63
CA ILE A 232 -5.54 12.07 12.63
C ILE A 232 -5.92 11.72 11.20
N GLN A 233 -5.32 10.67 10.67
CA GLN A 233 -5.66 10.12 9.36
C GLN A 233 -6.46 8.83 9.55
N LEU A 234 -7.61 8.71 8.87
CA LEU A 234 -8.50 7.56 8.96
C LEU A 234 -8.58 6.79 7.65
N SER A 235 -8.59 5.46 7.74
CA SER A 235 -8.91 4.57 6.62
C SER A 235 -9.83 3.44 7.09
N TYR A 236 -10.56 2.82 6.15
CA TYR A 236 -11.40 1.67 6.45
C TYR A 236 -11.27 0.56 5.39
N SER A 237 -11.65 -0.66 5.78
CA SER A 237 -11.70 -1.83 4.90
C SER A 237 -12.83 -2.77 5.32
N PRO A 238 -13.54 -3.42 4.38
CA PRO A 238 -13.40 -3.30 2.92
C PRO A 238 -13.97 -1.98 2.37
N GLN A 239 -13.64 -1.63 1.13
CA GLN A 239 -14.03 -0.36 0.49
C GLN A 239 -15.55 -0.24 0.28
N ASN A 240 -16.23 -1.37 0.04
CA ASN A 240 -17.67 -1.46 -0.16
C ASN A 240 -18.25 -2.49 0.84
N PRO A 241 -18.37 -2.13 2.12
CA PRO A 241 -18.70 -3.09 3.17
C PRO A 241 -20.19 -3.43 3.18
N VAL A 242 -20.49 -4.72 3.38
CA VAL A 242 -21.85 -5.27 3.31
C VAL A 242 -22.38 -5.59 4.72
N ASN A 243 -23.53 -5.03 5.05
CA ASN A 243 -24.33 -5.27 6.24
C ASN A 243 -25.26 -6.47 6.11
N SER A 244 -25.26 -7.36 7.10
CA SER A 244 -26.31 -8.39 7.21
C SER A 244 -27.56 -7.86 7.89
N THR A 245 -28.73 -8.15 7.30
CA THR A 245 -30.05 -7.87 7.89
C THR A 245 -30.59 -9.03 8.73
N SER A 246 -29.86 -10.14 8.82
CA SER A 246 -30.26 -11.30 9.62
C SER A 246 -29.74 -11.18 11.05
N PRO A 247 -30.61 -11.19 12.08
CA PRO A 247 -30.20 -10.96 13.46
C PRO A 247 -29.19 -11.99 13.92
N ASN A 248 -28.07 -11.53 14.49
CA ASN A 248 -26.94 -12.35 14.95
C ASN A 248 -26.27 -13.24 13.87
N SER A 249 -26.49 -12.95 12.59
CA SER A 249 -25.73 -13.54 11.51
C SER A 249 -24.26 -13.11 11.46
N THR A 250 -23.40 -14.04 11.01
CA THR A 250 -22.00 -13.78 10.63
C THR A 250 -21.86 -13.37 9.15
N ASP A 251 -22.97 -13.18 8.45
CA ASP A 251 -23.03 -12.96 7.00
C ASP A 251 -22.52 -11.61 6.52
N GLY A 252 -22.46 -10.62 7.40
CA GLY A 252 -22.01 -9.27 7.09
C GLY A 252 -20.51 -9.11 7.29
N ASP A 253 -19.95 -8.12 6.61
CA ASP A 253 -18.52 -7.85 6.58
C ASP A 253 -17.99 -7.40 7.95
N MET A 254 -16.72 -7.68 8.16
CA MET A 254 -15.97 -7.19 9.32
C MET A 254 -15.34 -5.85 8.93
N LEU A 255 -15.95 -4.75 9.38
CA LEU A 255 -15.45 -3.41 9.11
C LEU A 255 -14.26 -3.13 10.02
N VAL A 256 -13.13 -2.79 9.42
CA VAL A 256 -11.89 -2.42 10.10
C VAL A 256 -11.61 -0.96 9.80
N ILE A 257 -11.50 -0.14 10.84
CA ILE A 257 -11.10 1.27 10.77
C ILE A 257 -9.73 1.42 11.41
N GLN A 258 -8.82 2.09 10.73
CA GLN A 258 -7.46 2.36 11.21
C GLN A 258 -7.23 3.87 11.31
N ALA A 259 -6.65 4.29 12.42
CA ALA A 259 -6.19 5.65 12.67
C ALA A 259 -4.65 5.71 12.66
N SER A 260 -4.10 6.68 11.96
CA SER A 260 -2.69 7.06 12.03
C SER A 260 -2.58 8.46 12.62
N VAL A 261 -1.62 8.67 13.52
CA VAL A 261 -1.41 9.95 14.21
C VAL A 261 0.06 10.36 14.05
N PRO A 262 0.47 10.83 12.87
CA PRO A 262 1.89 10.99 12.52
C PRO A 262 2.63 12.02 13.39
N ASN A 263 1.90 12.97 13.99
CA ASN A 263 2.46 14.00 14.86
C ASN A 263 2.35 13.69 16.36
N ALA A 264 2.01 12.44 16.72
CA ALA A 264 2.05 11.97 18.11
C ALA A 264 3.49 11.94 18.63
N LYS A 265 3.72 12.38 19.87
CA LYS A 265 5.07 12.36 20.46
C LYS A 265 5.53 10.97 20.85
N ASP A 266 4.59 10.12 21.26
CA ASP A 266 4.82 8.71 21.52
C ASP A 266 3.57 7.92 21.15
N GLU A 267 3.60 7.31 19.97
CA GLU A 267 2.49 6.50 19.42
C GLU A 267 2.02 5.40 20.39
N ASN A 268 2.90 4.90 21.28
CA ASN A 268 2.56 3.83 22.22
C ASN A 268 1.74 4.31 23.43
N PHE A 269 1.68 5.62 23.69
CA PHE A 269 0.95 6.20 24.83
C PHE A 269 -0.25 7.05 24.39
N VAL A 270 -0.60 6.98 23.11
CA VAL A 270 -1.80 7.62 22.58
C VAL A 270 -3.04 6.82 22.99
N LYS A 271 -4.00 7.49 23.61
CA LYS A 271 -5.30 6.93 23.98
C LYS A 271 -6.34 7.24 22.91
N TYR A 272 -7.04 6.21 22.47
CA TYR A 272 -8.11 6.27 21.47
C TYR A 272 -9.46 6.05 22.14
N ILE A 273 -10.49 6.72 21.63
CA ILE A 273 -11.91 6.52 21.96
C ILE A 273 -12.68 6.50 20.64
N TRP A 274 -13.34 5.38 20.34
CA TRP A 274 -14.09 5.13 19.13
C TRP A 274 -15.59 5.19 19.38
N GLU A 275 -16.30 5.92 18.53
CA GLU A 275 -17.75 6.06 18.55
C GLU A 275 -18.30 5.83 17.13
N VAL A 276 -19.37 5.06 17.02
CA VAL A 276 -20.04 4.77 15.74
C VAL A 276 -21.42 5.36 15.76
N TYR A 277 -21.80 6.06 14.70
CA TYR A 277 -23.13 6.64 14.50
C TYR A 277 -23.71 6.11 13.19
N GLY A 278 -25.03 5.95 13.12
CA GLY A 278 -25.73 5.46 11.92
C GLY A 278 -26.71 6.48 11.37
N SER A 279 -26.85 6.55 10.05
CA SER A 279 -27.76 7.44 9.35
C SER A 279 -28.20 6.84 8.00
N ASP A 280 -29.34 7.25 7.49
CA ASP A 280 -29.81 6.93 6.13
C ASP A 280 -29.28 7.92 5.09
N GLU A 281 -28.74 9.06 5.53
CA GLU A 281 -28.15 10.10 4.69
C GLU A 281 -26.62 10.20 4.92
N PRO A 282 -25.82 10.56 3.91
CA PRO A 282 -24.37 10.67 4.01
C PRO A 282 -23.90 11.86 4.87
N ASN A 283 -24.72 12.90 5.00
CA ASN A 283 -24.43 14.08 5.82
C ASN A 283 -25.72 14.67 6.42
N PRO A 284 -26.35 13.98 7.39
CA PRO A 284 -27.57 14.47 8.04
C PRO A 284 -27.27 15.72 8.87
N GLU A 285 -28.28 16.54 9.14
CA GLU A 285 -28.17 17.68 10.08
C GLU A 285 -27.71 17.22 11.49
N SER A 286 -28.07 15.99 11.88
CA SER A 286 -27.59 15.36 13.10
C SER A 286 -27.49 13.85 12.93
N TRP A 287 -26.36 13.28 13.37
CA TRP A 287 -26.10 11.84 13.38
C TRP A 287 -26.76 11.11 14.58
N GLY A 288 -27.49 11.82 15.44
CA GLY A 288 -28.11 11.24 16.62
C GLY A 288 -27.11 10.77 17.69
N ASN A 289 -27.50 9.73 18.44
CA ASN A 289 -26.67 9.16 19.50
C ASN A 289 -25.75 8.04 18.95
N PRO A 290 -24.57 7.84 19.54
CA PRO A 290 -23.69 6.74 19.14
C PRO A 290 -24.35 5.39 19.39
N ILE A 291 -24.16 4.46 18.45
CA ILE A 291 -24.57 3.07 18.53
C ILE A 291 -23.84 2.43 19.72
N SER A 292 -24.61 1.81 20.62
CA SER A 292 -24.05 1.16 21.79
C SER A 292 -23.08 0.04 21.38
N LYS A 293 -21.92 -0.06 22.04
CA LYS A 293 -20.93 -1.12 21.78
C LYS A 293 -21.54 -2.53 21.80
N ASN A 294 -22.55 -2.77 22.65
CA ASN A 294 -23.21 -4.08 22.76
C ASN A 294 -24.02 -4.47 21.50
N LEU A 295 -24.39 -3.49 20.68
CA LEU A 295 -25.06 -3.71 19.38
C LEU A 295 -24.05 -3.90 18.24
N LEU A 296 -22.77 -3.57 18.47
CA LEU A 296 -21.68 -3.80 17.51
C LEU A 296 -21.11 -5.20 17.74
N LEU A 297 -21.61 -6.18 16.98
CA LEU A 297 -21.18 -7.58 17.06
C LEU A 297 -19.68 -7.73 16.79
N GLU A 298 -19.03 -8.63 17.54
CA GLU A 298 -17.58 -8.90 17.43
C GLU A 298 -16.71 -7.65 17.54
N SER A 299 -17.20 -6.59 18.20
CA SER A 299 -16.46 -5.35 18.32
C SER A 299 -15.22 -5.48 19.20
N SER A 300 -14.12 -4.90 18.72
CA SER A 300 -12.92 -4.68 19.53
C SER A 300 -13.17 -3.65 20.65
N ASN A 301 -12.17 -3.43 21.49
CA ASN A 301 -12.28 -2.40 22.52
C ASN A 301 -12.42 -1.00 21.89
N SER A 302 -13.46 -0.26 22.28
CA SER A 302 -13.74 1.08 21.79
C SER A 302 -12.95 2.17 22.51
N SER A 303 -12.19 1.84 23.56
CA SER A 303 -11.27 2.80 24.19
C SER A 303 -10.08 2.13 24.85
N GLY A 304 -8.91 2.76 24.75
CA GLY A 304 -7.67 2.27 25.32
C GLY A 304 -6.44 2.93 24.70
N ILE A 305 -5.29 2.69 25.33
CA ILE A 305 -3.98 3.13 24.82
C ILE A 305 -3.53 2.18 23.70
N GLY A 306 -2.96 2.74 22.62
CA GLY A 306 -2.48 1.97 21.48
C GLY A 306 -3.57 1.31 20.64
N LEU A 307 -4.85 1.64 20.86
CA LEU A 307 -5.98 1.12 20.08
C LEU A 307 -6.19 1.92 18.79
N ASN A 308 -5.17 1.97 17.95
CA ASN A 308 -5.20 2.66 16.66
C ASN A 308 -6.12 1.97 15.62
N THR A 309 -6.65 0.79 15.92
CA THR A 309 -7.56 0.03 15.06
C THR A 309 -8.84 -0.29 15.81
N PHE A 310 -9.98 -0.01 15.19
CA PHE A 310 -11.30 -0.40 15.67
C PHE A 310 -12.00 -1.26 14.63
N LYS A 311 -12.49 -2.42 15.08
CA LYS A 311 -13.19 -3.37 14.22
C LYS A 311 -14.49 -3.83 14.84
N PHE A 312 -15.48 -4.10 14.00
CA PHE A 312 -16.77 -4.71 14.36
C PHE A 312 -17.43 -5.32 13.13
N ARG A 313 -18.38 -6.22 13.33
CA ARG A 313 -19.16 -6.84 12.25
C ARG A 313 -20.39 -6.02 11.91
N LEU A 314 -20.66 -5.84 10.61
CA LEU A 314 -21.87 -5.19 10.12
C LEU A 314 -23.07 -6.15 10.19
N ASN A 315 -23.92 -5.96 11.19
CA ASN A 315 -25.15 -6.72 11.35
C ASN A 315 -26.24 -5.87 12.01
N PHE A 316 -26.80 -4.96 11.21
CA PHE A 316 -27.94 -4.14 11.55
C PHE A 316 -29.18 -4.80 10.95
N ALA A 317 -29.97 -5.44 11.82
CA ALA A 317 -31.11 -6.27 11.46
C ALA A 317 -32.48 -5.63 11.79
N GLU A 318 -32.49 -4.51 12.52
CA GLU A 318 -33.72 -3.82 12.93
C GLU A 318 -33.80 -2.44 12.30
N ASP A 319 -35.00 -2.06 11.82
CA ASP A 319 -35.25 -0.77 11.20
C ASP A 319 -35.17 0.39 12.21
N PRO A 320 -34.57 1.53 11.85
CA PRO A 320 -33.95 1.80 10.55
C PRO A 320 -32.55 1.19 10.45
N ILE A 321 -32.31 0.46 9.35
CA ILE A 321 -30.98 -0.06 9.01
C ILE A 321 -30.15 1.11 8.46
N PRO A 322 -29.06 1.53 9.13
CA PRO A 322 -28.26 2.65 8.66
C PRO A 322 -27.66 2.33 7.29
N LYS A 323 -27.69 3.29 6.37
CA LYS A 323 -26.97 3.23 5.07
C LYS A 323 -25.57 3.79 5.14
N TYR A 324 -25.32 4.67 6.11
CA TYR A 324 -24.04 5.33 6.34
C TYR A 324 -23.67 5.20 7.81
N LEU A 325 -22.39 4.89 8.05
CA LEU A 325 -21.80 4.90 9.37
C LEU A 325 -20.81 6.05 9.47
N LYS A 326 -20.99 6.92 10.45
CA LYS A 326 -19.94 7.85 10.87
C LYS A 326 -19.15 7.20 11.99
N VAL A 327 -17.88 6.91 11.73
CA VAL A 327 -16.96 6.40 12.75
C VAL A 327 -16.07 7.55 13.18
N LYS A 328 -16.25 8.00 14.42
CA LYS A 328 -15.48 9.07 15.04
C LYS A 328 -14.43 8.47 15.96
N VAL A 329 -13.20 8.95 15.85
CA VAL A 329 -12.14 8.67 16.82
C VAL A 329 -11.78 9.94 17.56
N THR A 330 -11.63 9.85 18.88
CA THR A 330 -11.03 10.88 19.71
C THR A 330 -9.70 10.36 20.22
N VAL A 331 -8.65 11.12 19.96
CA VAL A 331 -7.27 10.77 20.26
C VAL A 331 -6.77 11.75 21.31
N SER A 332 -6.17 11.23 22.37
CA SER A 332 -5.57 12.04 23.43
C SER A 332 -4.20 11.50 23.81
N GLU A 333 -3.26 12.40 24.09
CA GLU A 333 -1.96 12.03 24.62
C GLU A 333 -1.58 12.93 25.80
N ASN A 334 -0.81 12.38 26.73
CA ASN A 334 -0.26 13.13 27.85
C ASN A 334 1.24 13.32 27.62
N VAL A 335 1.63 14.57 27.42
CA VAL A 335 3.03 14.94 27.26
C VAL A 335 3.58 15.42 28.60
N SER A 336 4.69 14.86 29.06
CA SER A 336 5.40 15.27 30.26
C SER A 336 5.66 16.79 30.27
N GLY A 337 4.94 17.54 31.12
CA GLY A 337 5.19 18.97 31.37
C GLY A 337 4.34 19.98 30.59
N VAL A 338 3.38 19.55 29.75
CA VAL A 338 2.41 20.44 29.05
C VAL A 338 1.01 19.78 29.05
N SER A 339 -0.04 20.61 28.91
CA SER A 339 -1.46 20.24 28.81
C SER A 339 -1.75 19.00 27.95
N GLN A 340 -2.71 18.18 28.37
CA GLN A 340 -3.27 17.06 27.59
C GLN A 340 -3.70 17.57 26.21
N ARG A 341 -3.15 16.98 25.15
CA ARG A 341 -3.57 17.26 23.76
C ARG A 341 -4.68 16.28 23.42
N GLU A 342 -5.82 16.79 22.95
CA GLU A 342 -6.98 15.99 22.56
C GLU A 342 -7.54 16.53 21.24
N TRP A 343 -7.77 15.63 20.30
CA TRP A 343 -8.38 15.95 19.02
C TRP A 343 -9.31 14.83 18.56
N HIS A 344 -10.19 15.11 17.60
CA HIS A 344 -11.07 14.11 17.03
C HIS A 344 -11.13 14.23 15.52
N GLU A 345 -11.33 13.10 14.86
CA GLU A 345 -11.60 13.03 13.43
C GLU A 345 -12.66 11.96 13.15
N TYR A 346 -13.32 12.04 12.00
CA TYR A 346 -14.30 11.03 11.61
C TYR A 346 -14.18 10.64 10.14
N ILE A 347 -14.67 9.44 9.85
CA ILE A 347 -14.86 8.94 8.49
C ILE A 347 -16.30 8.49 8.30
N VAL A 348 -16.86 8.77 7.14
CA VAL A 348 -18.19 8.29 6.75
C VAL A 348 -18.03 7.09 5.83
N VAL A 349 -18.60 5.96 6.24
CA VAL A 349 -18.53 4.68 5.57
C VAL A 349 -19.91 4.33 5.02
N PRO A 350 -20.10 4.28 3.68
CA PRO A 350 -21.33 3.73 3.11
C PRO A 350 -21.39 2.23 3.36
N ILE A 351 -22.55 1.70 3.76
CA ILE A 351 -22.77 0.28 4.01
C ILE A 351 -23.94 -0.22 3.16
N TYR A 352 -23.78 -1.38 2.54
CA TYR A 352 -24.77 -1.99 1.64
C TYR A 352 -25.50 -3.13 2.33
N SER A 353 -26.80 -3.30 2.11
CA SER A 353 -27.57 -4.37 2.76
C SER A 353 -27.42 -5.72 2.03
N THR A 354 -27.44 -6.84 2.77
CA THR A 354 -27.46 -8.22 2.22
C THR A 354 -28.65 -8.55 1.33
N GLU A 355 -29.64 -7.67 1.21
CA GLU A 355 -30.73 -7.85 0.24
C GLU A 355 -30.19 -7.82 -1.21
N ASP A 356 -29.13 -7.04 -1.46
CA ASP A 356 -28.48 -6.93 -2.77
C ASP A 356 -27.18 -7.75 -2.79
N GLN A 357 -27.26 -8.99 -3.29
CA GLN A 357 -26.10 -9.86 -3.47
C GLN A 357 -26.01 -10.37 -4.91
N ILE A 358 -24.78 -10.66 -5.34
CA ILE A 358 -24.53 -11.36 -6.60
C ILE A 358 -24.80 -12.85 -6.37
N ASN A 359 -25.97 -13.29 -6.82
CA ASN A 359 -26.33 -14.71 -6.89
C ASN A 359 -25.58 -15.37 -8.05
N VAL A 360 -25.01 -16.55 -7.81
CA VAL A 360 -24.20 -17.27 -8.81
C VAL A 360 -24.89 -18.57 -9.17
N PHE A 361 -24.92 -18.90 -10.45
CA PHE A 361 -25.56 -20.11 -10.96
C PHE A 361 -24.74 -20.76 -12.07
N GLY A 362 -24.95 -22.05 -12.25
CA GLY A 362 -24.54 -22.75 -13.47
C GLY A 362 -25.41 -22.34 -14.66
N THR A 363 -24.87 -22.48 -15.86
CA THR A 363 -25.57 -22.15 -17.12
C THR A 363 -26.21 -23.40 -17.72
N LYS A 364 -27.45 -23.27 -18.19
CA LYS A 364 -28.13 -24.27 -19.04
C LYS A 364 -28.25 -23.74 -20.47
N ILE A 365 -27.86 -24.57 -21.43
CA ILE A 365 -27.85 -24.22 -22.85
C ILE A 365 -29.03 -24.92 -23.53
N SER A 366 -29.70 -24.22 -24.45
CA SER A 366 -30.78 -24.80 -25.25
C SER A 366 -30.30 -25.95 -26.14
N GLU A 367 -31.22 -26.84 -26.54
CA GLU A 367 -30.87 -28.02 -27.36
C GLU A 367 -30.25 -27.63 -28.71
N GLU A 368 -30.60 -26.46 -29.23
CA GLU A 368 -30.05 -25.90 -30.47
C GLU A 368 -28.65 -25.29 -30.26
N GLY A 369 -28.25 -25.02 -29.02
CA GLY A 369 -26.96 -24.40 -28.67
C GLY A 369 -26.95 -22.88 -28.84
N ASP A 370 -28.12 -22.28 -29.04
CA ASP A 370 -28.28 -20.91 -29.51
C ASP A 370 -28.79 -19.93 -28.44
N SER A 371 -29.08 -20.44 -27.24
CA SER A 371 -29.47 -19.60 -26.11
C SER A 371 -29.03 -20.15 -24.77
N LEU A 372 -28.70 -19.24 -23.86
CA LEU A 372 -28.27 -19.53 -22.49
C LEU A 372 -29.39 -19.14 -21.52
N THR A 373 -29.55 -19.94 -20.48
CA THR A 373 -30.49 -19.72 -19.40
C THR A 373 -29.80 -19.99 -18.07
N ILE A 374 -30.20 -19.26 -17.03
CA ILE A 374 -29.79 -19.57 -15.67
C ILE A 374 -30.38 -20.93 -15.31
N ASN A 375 -29.57 -21.83 -14.75
CA ASN A 375 -30.08 -23.06 -14.17
C ASN A 375 -30.91 -22.71 -12.92
N SER A 376 -32.21 -22.48 -13.11
CA SER A 376 -33.10 -21.77 -12.18
C SER A 376 -33.54 -22.61 -10.97
N ASP A 377 -32.96 -23.79 -10.79
CA ASP A 377 -33.19 -24.61 -9.63
C ASP A 377 -32.56 -23.91 -8.42
N LYS A 378 -33.37 -23.35 -7.52
CA LYS A 378 -32.89 -22.55 -6.37
C LYS A 378 -31.98 -23.35 -5.43
N ASP A 379 -32.08 -24.68 -5.45
CA ASP A 379 -31.19 -25.59 -4.73
C ASP A 379 -29.82 -25.75 -5.42
N LYS A 380 -29.60 -25.10 -6.57
CA LYS A 380 -28.37 -25.12 -7.37
C LYS A 380 -27.70 -23.74 -7.48
N GLU A 381 -28.10 -22.77 -6.66
CA GLU A 381 -27.31 -21.56 -6.44
C GLU A 381 -25.91 -21.97 -5.94
N MET A 382 -24.88 -21.50 -6.65
CA MET A 382 -23.50 -21.74 -6.30
C MET A 382 -23.04 -20.74 -5.25
N CYS A 383 -22.09 -21.13 -4.41
CA CYS A 383 -21.33 -20.17 -3.60
C CYS A 383 -22.19 -19.37 -2.62
N LYS A 384 -23.07 -20.09 -1.90
CA LYS A 384 -24.07 -19.53 -0.98
C LYS A 384 -23.60 -19.54 0.48
N ASP A 385 -22.85 -20.57 0.87
CA ASP A 385 -22.51 -20.83 2.27
C ASP A 385 -20.99 -20.80 2.50
N GLY A 386 -20.60 -20.50 3.75
CA GLY A 386 -19.21 -20.59 4.20
C GLY A 386 -18.23 -19.68 3.45
N ILE A 387 -17.01 -20.18 3.24
CA ILE A 387 -15.94 -19.44 2.53
C ILE A 387 -16.31 -19.21 1.06
N GLU A 388 -17.12 -20.10 0.46
CA GLU A 388 -17.51 -20.00 -0.95
C GLU A 388 -18.35 -18.77 -1.24
N LYS A 389 -19.06 -18.24 -0.23
CA LYS A 389 -19.79 -16.96 -0.33
C LYS A 389 -18.87 -15.80 -0.73
N ALA A 390 -17.66 -15.77 -0.17
CA ALA A 390 -16.65 -14.75 -0.44
C ALA A 390 -15.76 -15.10 -1.65
N LEU A 391 -15.45 -16.39 -1.83
CA LEU A 391 -14.57 -16.89 -2.90
C LEU A 391 -15.22 -18.07 -3.62
N CYS A 392 -15.83 -17.81 -4.76
CA CYS A 392 -16.63 -18.79 -5.48
C CYS A 392 -15.78 -19.70 -6.38
N PRO A 393 -15.70 -21.02 -6.13
CA PRO A 393 -14.90 -21.92 -6.98
C PRO A 393 -15.57 -22.18 -8.34
N VAL A 394 -14.78 -22.05 -9.40
CA VAL A 394 -15.21 -22.26 -10.80
C VAL A 394 -14.15 -23.01 -11.60
N PHE A 395 -14.54 -23.66 -12.70
CA PHE A 395 -13.64 -24.50 -13.49
C PHE A 395 -13.35 -23.93 -14.86
N LYS A 396 -12.15 -24.21 -15.38
CA LYS A 396 -11.78 -23.80 -16.74
C LYS A 396 -12.80 -24.33 -17.77
N ASN A 397 -13.16 -23.44 -18.69
CA ASN A 397 -14.21 -23.59 -19.70
C ASN A 397 -15.64 -23.81 -19.17
N GLU A 398 -15.91 -23.55 -17.89
CA GLU A 398 -17.28 -23.42 -17.41
C GLU A 398 -17.90 -22.09 -17.89
N ILE A 399 -19.21 -22.06 -18.11
CA ILE A 399 -19.95 -20.81 -18.31
C ILE A 399 -20.72 -20.51 -17.02
N VAL A 400 -20.39 -19.40 -16.38
CA VAL A 400 -20.98 -18.97 -15.11
C VAL A 400 -22.03 -17.91 -15.38
N ALA A 401 -23.17 -18.03 -14.70
CA ALA A 401 -24.24 -17.04 -14.72
C ALA A 401 -24.28 -16.29 -13.38
N VAL A 402 -24.46 -14.98 -13.45
CA VAL A 402 -24.63 -14.12 -12.27
C VAL A 402 -25.90 -13.29 -12.40
N GLU A 403 -26.60 -13.08 -11.29
CA GLU A 403 -27.84 -12.31 -11.22
C GLU A 403 -27.89 -11.48 -9.93
N VAL A 404 -28.48 -10.29 -10.01
CA VAL A 404 -28.94 -9.54 -8.84
C VAL A 404 -30.46 -9.49 -8.87
N ASN A 405 -31.09 -9.97 -7.80
CA ASN A 405 -32.53 -10.15 -7.68
C ASN A 405 -33.21 -8.94 -7.01
N ASP A 406 -32.98 -7.74 -7.54
CA ASP A 406 -33.72 -6.54 -7.13
C ASP A 406 -34.35 -5.83 -8.34
N LYS A 407 -35.69 -5.68 -8.26
CA LYS A 407 -36.51 -5.01 -9.28
C LYS A 407 -36.48 -3.49 -9.16
N SER A 408 -35.93 -2.95 -8.07
CA SER A 408 -35.81 -1.53 -7.83
C SER A 408 -34.62 -0.89 -8.54
N LEU A 409 -33.81 -1.69 -9.25
CA LEU A 409 -32.58 -1.26 -9.92
C LEU A 409 -32.77 -1.02 -11.43
N GLU A 410 -31.98 -0.10 -11.97
CA GLU A 410 -31.80 0.18 -13.40
C GLU A 410 -30.35 0.52 -13.72
N ASP A 411 -30.02 0.81 -14.99
CA ASP A 411 -28.67 1.20 -15.44
C ASP A 411 -27.56 0.24 -15.00
N PHE A 412 -27.75 -1.05 -15.29
CA PHE A 412 -26.85 -2.11 -14.88
C PHE A 412 -25.50 -2.05 -15.60
N LEU A 413 -24.43 -2.34 -14.86
CA LEU A 413 -23.07 -2.50 -15.33
C LEU A 413 -22.40 -3.69 -14.63
N TRP A 414 -22.08 -4.72 -15.39
CA TRP A 414 -21.22 -5.83 -15.01
C TRP A 414 -19.82 -5.62 -15.55
N THR A 415 -18.84 -5.92 -14.71
CA THR A 415 -17.42 -5.90 -15.05
C THR A 415 -16.76 -7.21 -14.65
N ILE A 416 -15.76 -7.61 -15.42
CA ILE A 416 -14.86 -8.73 -15.15
C ILE A 416 -13.43 -8.17 -15.13
N ASP A 417 -12.76 -8.30 -13.97
CA ASP A 417 -11.44 -7.70 -13.71
C ASP A 417 -11.38 -6.20 -14.06
N GLY A 418 -12.45 -5.47 -13.70
CA GLY A 418 -12.58 -4.04 -13.95
C GLY A 418 -12.97 -3.65 -15.38
N LYS A 419 -13.12 -4.60 -16.31
CA LYS A 419 -13.54 -4.34 -17.69
C LYS A 419 -15.02 -4.67 -17.89
N PRO A 420 -15.82 -3.83 -18.57
CA PRO A 420 -17.22 -4.14 -18.84
C PRO A 420 -17.40 -5.46 -19.58
N ILE A 421 -18.35 -6.29 -19.14
CA ILE A 421 -18.75 -7.49 -19.86
C ILE A 421 -19.56 -7.07 -21.09
N THR A 422 -19.13 -7.49 -22.28
CA THR A 422 -19.82 -7.21 -23.54
C THR A 422 -20.14 -8.50 -24.27
N TYR A 423 -21.28 -8.51 -24.95
CA TYR A 423 -21.74 -9.64 -25.76
C TYR A 423 -21.73 -9.25 -27.23
N PRO A 424 -21.32 -10.15 -28.14
CA PRO A 424 -21.36 -9.88 -29.57
C PRO A 424 -22.80 -9.81 -30.10
N GLU A 425 -23.69 -10.58 -29.49
CA GLU A 425 -25.12 -10.63 -29.80
C GLU A 425 -25.89 -11.03 -28.54
N CYS A 426 -27.20 -10.82 -28.57
CA CYS A 426 -28.05 -11.14 -27.46
C CYS A 426 -28.46 -12.62 -27.47
N PHE A 427 -27.95 -13.41 -26.52
CA PHE A 427 -28.09 -14.87 -26.53
C PHE A 427 -28.79 -15.46 -25.29
N PHE A 428 -29.37 -14.65 -24.42
CA PHE A 428 -30.09 -15.13 -23.25
C PHE A 428 -31.39 -14.35 -23.02
N GLU A 429 -32.33 -14.96 -22.32
CA GLU A 429 -33.60 -14.31 -22.01
C GLU A 429 -33.39 -13.12 -21.05
N GLY A 430 -33.93 -11.96 -21.44
CA GLY A 430 -33.75 -10.72 -20.67
C GLY A 430 -32.42 -10.02 -20.93
N CYS A 431 -31.69 -10.39 -21.98
CA CYS A 431 -30.60 -9.57 -22.51
C CYS A 431 -31.16 -8.38 -23.34
N ASN A 432 -30.39 -7.30 -23.42
CA ASN A 432 -30.66 -6.14 -24.27
C ASN A 432 -29.38 -5.78 -25.06
N GLU A 433 -29.53 -5.48 -26.35
CA GLU A 433 -28.39 -5.12 -27.21
C GLU A 433 -27.81 -3.73 -26.91
N SER A 434 -28.62 -2.84 -26.33
CA SER A 434 -28.25 -1.44 -26.06
C SER A 434 -27.76 -1.20 -24.64
N SER A 435 -28.09 -2.08 -23.69
CA SER A 435 -27.72 -1.93 -22.28
C SER A 435 -27.57 -3.29 -21.60
N GLN A 436 -26.76 -3.33 -20.54
CA GLN A 436 -26.70 -4.54 -19.72
C GLN A 436 -27.95 -4.63 -18.83
N THR A 437 -28.23 -5.84 -18.33
CA THR A 437 -29.39 -6.12 -17.49
C THR A 437 -28.95 -6.66 -16.14
N ASN A 438 -29.90 -7.02 -15.27
CA ASN A 438 -29.62 -7.57 -13.95
C ASN A 438 -28.96 -8.97 -13.98
N LYS A 439 -28.65 -9.49 -15.17
CA LYS A 439 -28.02 -10.80 -15.42
C LYS A 439 -26.79 -10.65 -16.31
N ALA A 440 -25.78 -11.47 -16.04
CA ALA A 440 -24.63 -11.62 -16.92
C ALA A 440 -24.13 -13.08 -16.99
N PHE A 441 -23.48 -13.42 -18.10
CA PHE A 441 -22.84 -14.70 -18.34
C PHE A 441 -21.39 -14.48 -18.73
N PHE A 442 -20.47 -15.26 -18.19
CA PHE A 442 -19.07 -15.19 -18.60
C PHE A 442 -18.42 -16.58 -18.59
N PRO A 443 -17.47 -16.83 -19.51
CA PRO A 443 -16.73 -18.06 -19.56
C PRO A 443 -15.50 -17.97 -18.65
N VAL A 444 -15.15 -19.08 -18.04
CA VAL A 444 -13.94 -19.20 -17.23
C VAL A 444 -12.79 -19.58 -18.15
N LEU A 445 -11.97 -18.60 -18.51
CA LEU A 445 -10.86 -18.76 -19.47
C LEU A 445 -9.47 -18.71 -18.82
N LYS A 446 -9.38 -18.13 -17.64
CA LYS A 446 -8.17 -18.08 -16.81
C LYS A 446 -7.67 -19.49 -16.46
N ASN A 447 -6.39 -19.57 -16.10
CA ASN A 447 -5.75 -20.81 -15.69
C ASN A 447 -6.04 -21.12 -14.21
N GLU A 448 -5.79 -22.37 -13.85
CA GLU A 448 -5.92 -22.86 -12.47
C GLU A 448 -5.07 -22.01 -11.51
N GLY A 449 -5.63 -21.65 -10.36
CA GLY A 449 -5.02 -20.81 -9.34
C GLY A 449 -5.20 -19.29 -9.56
N GLU A 450 -5.66 -18.87 -10.73
CA GLU A 450 -6.02 -17.47 -10.99
C GLU A 450 -7.43 -17.15 -10.48
N GLN A 451 -7.73 -15.86 -10.32
CA GLN A 451 -9.03 -15.39 -9.80
C GLN A 451 -9.66 -14.38 -10.74
N TYR A 452 -10.99 -14.31 -10.76
CA TYR A 452 -11.75 -13.22 -11.35
C TYR A 452 -12.34 -12.32 -10.27
N ALA A 453 -12.33 -11.01 -10.51
CA ALA A 453 -13.16 -10.06 -9.76
C ALA A 453 -14.35 -9.64 -10.62
N ILE A 454 -15.55 -10.08 -10.26
CA ILE A 454 -16.79 -9.65 -10.91
C ILE A 454 -17.36 -8.48 -10.12
N GLY A 455 -17.45 -7.34 -10.77
CA GLY A 455 -18.09 -6.15 -10.23
C GLY A 455 -19.45 -5.93 -10.87
N PHE A 456 -20.39 -5.47 -10.05
CA PHE A 456 -21.72 -5.07 -10.46
C PHE A 456 -21.98 -3.67 -9.95
N SER A 457 -22.57 -2.83 -10.80
CA SER A 457 -23.09 -1.52 -10.40
C SER A 457 -24.45 -1.29 -11.04
N ALA A 458 -25.34 -0.61 -10.33
CA ALA A 458 -26.66 -0.24 -10.83
C ALA A 458 -27.16 1.03 -10.12
N THR A 459 -28.21 1.65 -10.64
CA THR A 459 -28.88 2.81 -10.03
C THR A 459 -30.21 2.38 -9.44
N ASN A 460 -30.52 2.78 -8.21
CA ASN A 460 -31.83 2.54 -7.62
C ASN A 460 -32.86 3.52 -8.18
N GLN A 461 -33.94 3.02 -8.78
CA GLN A 461 -35.01 3.79 -9.42
C GLN A 461 -35.72 4.75 -8.46
N LYS A 462 -35.79 4.41 -7.16
CA LYS A 462 -36.53 5.21 -6.17
C LYS A 462 -35.68 6.32 -5.59
N THR A 463 -34.39 6.06 -5.34
CA THR A 463 -33.51 6.99 -4.64
C THR A 463 -32.53 7.71 -5.58
N GLY A 464 -32.29 7.19 -6.78
CA GLY A 464 -31.23 7.64 -7.69
C GLY A 464 -29.82 7.27 -7.22
N GLU A 465 -29.70 6.50 -6.14
CA GLU A 465 -28.41 6.10 -5.56
C GLU A 465 -27.75 5.01 -6.42
N LYS A 466 -26.42 5.06 -6.55
CA LYS A 466 -25.66 3.99 -7.17
C LYS A 466 -25.32 2.91 -6.16
N ILE A 467 -25.61 1.66 -6.50
CA ILE A 467 -25.17 0.49 -5.76
C ILE A 467 -23.94 -0.10 -6.46
N SER A 468 -23.03 -0.70 -5.68
CA SER A 468 -21.91 -1.44 -6.23
C SER A 468 -21.63 -2.69 -5.39
N LEU A 469 -21.57 -3.85 -6.04
CA LEU A 469 -21.31 -5.15 -5.44
C LEU A 469 -20.09 -5.78 -6.12
N ASN A 470 -19.35 -6.60 -5.38
CA ASN A 470 -18.23 -7.37 -5.92
C ASN A 470 -18.31 -8.83 -5.48
N LYS A 471 -17.89 -9.75 -6.35
CA LYS A 471 -17.72 -11.17 -6.03
C LYS A 471 -16.44 -11.72 -6.66
N ILE A 472 -15.68 -12.48 -5.87
CA ILE A 472 -14.43 -13.08 -6.32
C ILE A 472 -14.68 -14.54 -6.70
N PHE A 473 -14.11 -14.96 -7.83
CA PHE A 473 -14.16 -16.33 -8.28
C PHE A 473 -12.75 -16.90 -8.36
N SER A 474 -12.55 -18.12 -7.86
CA SER A 474 -11.27 -18.83 -7.90
C SER A 474 -11.33 -19.93 -8.96
N VAL A 475 -10.39 -19.93 -9.90
CA VAL A 475 -10.29 -20.99 -10.91
C VAL A 475 -9.60 -22.20 -10.29
N GLU A 476 -10.33 -23.29 -10.10
CA GLU A 476 -9.84 -24.49 -9.45
C GLU A 476 -9.70 -25.68 -10.42
N GLU A 477 -8.95 -26.69 -9.99
CA GLU A 477 -8.94 -27.99 -10.65
C GLU A 477 -10.22 -28.78 -10.29
N PRO A 478 -10.88 -29.40 -11.28
CA PRO A 478 -11.97 -30.32 -10.99
C PRO A 478 -11.44 -31.57 -10.29
N LYS A 479 -12.21 -32.06 -9.33
CA LYS A 479 -11.92 -33.23 -8.51
C LYS A 479 -13.22 -34.02 -8.36
N VAL A 480 -13.17 -35.30 -8.67
CA VAL A 480 -14.25 -36.21 -8.32
C VAL A 480 -14.06 -36.69 -6.89
N LYS A 481 -15.16 -36.87 -6.16
CA LYS A 481 -15.19 -37.44 -4.82
C LYS A 481 -16.29 -38.48 -4.74
N ILE A 482 -15.95 -39.66 -4.26
CA ILE A 482 -16.91 -40.71 -3.92
C ILE A 482 -17.51 -40.36 -2.56
N SER A 483 -18.83 -40.37 -2.49
CA SER A 483 -19.59 -40.11 -1.27
C SER A 483 -20.65 -41.20 -1.08
N SER A 484 -21.03 -41.44 0.17
CA SER A 484 -22.14 -42.34 0.43
C SER A 484 -23.45 -41.71 0.00
N ALA A 485 -24.28 -42.47 -0.70
CA ALA A 485 -25.64 -42.08 -1.01
C ALA A 485 -26.62 -42.39 0.12
N ASP A 486 -26.21 -43.26 1.06
CA ASP A 486 -26.97 -43.61 2.25
C ASP A 486 -26.02 -43.79 3.44
N GLU A 487 -25.91 -42.74 4.26
CA GLU A 487 -25.06 -42.74 5.45
C GLU A 487 -25.55 -43.67 6.56
N THR A 488 -26.76 -44.23 6.45
CA THR A 488 -27.26 -45.21 7.42
C THR A 488 -26.72 -46.62 7.17
N THR A 489 -26.31 -46.92 5.93
CA THR A 489 -25.77 -48.22 5.54
C THR A 489 -24.28 -48.16 5.22
N CYS A 490 -23.77 -47.02 4.73
CA CYS A 490 -22.36 -46.80 4.45
C CYS A 490 -21.94 -45.40 4.89
N ALA A 491 -20.99 -45.26 5.83
CA ALA A 491 -20.60 -43.97 6.39
C ALA A 491 -19.07 -43.81 6.43
N PRO A 492 -18.54 -42.58 6.36
CA PRO A 492 -17.11 -42.36 6.51
C PRO A 492 -16.63 -42.79 7.90
N LYS A 493 -15.42 -43.36 7.94
CA LYS A 493 -14.82 -43.87 9.18
C LYS A 493 -14.43 -42.74 10.11
N LEU A 494 -14.99 -42.68 11.32
CA LEU A 494 -14.59 -41.71 12.35
C LEU A 494 -13.12 -41.97 12.75
N LYS A 495 -12.23 -41.01 12.48
CA LYS A 495 -10.80 -41.04 12.86
C LYS A 495 -10.59 -40.62 14.30
N GLY A 496 -11.43 -39.71 14.80
CA GLY A 496 -11.33 -39.17 16.14
C GLY A 496 -12.08 -37.86 16.28
N TYR A 497 -11.64 -37.04 17.22
CA TYR A 497 -12.17 -35.71 17.43
C TYR A 497 -11.00 -34.72 17.42
N TYR A 498 -11.13 -33.61 16.70
CA TYR A 498 -10.26 -32.46 16.92
C TYR A 498 -10.92 -31.51 17.92
N VAL A 499 -10.10 -30.78 18.66
CA VAL A 499 -10.55 -29.78 19.62
C VAL A 499 -10.03 -28.44 19.11
N ASP A 500 -10.92 -27.49 18.90
CA ASP A 500 -10.51 -26.14 18.54
C ASP A 500 -9.89 -25.38 19.73
N LEU A 501 -9.44 -24.15 19.49
CA LEU A 501 -8.82 -23.30 20.50
C LEU A 501 -9.80 -22.94 21.64
N ASP A 502 -11.10 -23.06 21.40
CA ASP A 502 -12.17 -22.80 22.36
C ASP A 502 -12.58 -24.05 23.15
N GLY A 503 -11.89 -25.18 22.93
CA GLY A 503 -12.17 -26.44 23.62
C GLY A 503 -13.37 -27.21 23.05
N LYS A 504 -13.99 -26.73 21.96
CA LYS A 504 -15.12 -27.41 21.32
C LYS A 504 -14.61 -28.57 20.48
N LYS A 505 -15.28 -29.72 20.64
CA LYS A 505 -14.94 -30.96 19.95
C LYS A 505 -15.68 -31.06 18.64
N TRP A 506 -14.96 -31.49 17.62
CA TRP A 506 -15.46 -31.70 16.28
C TRP A 506 -15.03 -33.06 15.78
N GLU A 507 -15.94 -33.79 15.16
CA GLU A 507 -15.68 -35.13 14.63
C GLU A 507 -14.78 -35.04 13.38
N ASP A 508 -13.70 -35.83 13.38
CA ASP A 508 -12.81 -35.97 12.22
C ASP A 508 -13.16 -37.28 11.51
N TYR A 509 -13.75 -37.15 10.32
CA TYR A 509 -14.13 -38.27 9.48
C TYR A 509 -13.08 -38.54 8.39
N SER A 510 -12.84 -39.81 8.13
CA SER A 510 -11.95 -40.25 7.07
C SER A 510 -12.53 -39.95 5.69
N LYS A 511 -11.73 -39.34 4.82
CA LYS A 511 -12.09 -39.06 3.42
C LYS A 511 -11.96 -40.28 2.48
N ILE A 512 -11.22 -41.32 2.88
CA ILE A 512 -10.86 -42.46 2.01
C ILE A 512 -11.45 -43.77 2.55
N ASN A 513 -11.37 -44.00 3.86
CA ASN A 513 -11.90 -45.21 4.50
C ASN A 513 -13.33 -45.00 5.01
N PHE A 514 -14.19 -45.97 4.72
CA PHE A 514 -15.62 -46.00 5.04
C PHE A 514 -15.97 -47.32 5.73
N TRP A 515 -17.07 -47.31 6.45
CA TRP A 515 -17.71 -48.48 7.03
C TRP A 515 -19.02 -48.76 6.32
N ALA A 516 -19.26 -50.02 5.99
CA ALA A 516 -20.55 -50.48 5.47
C ALA A 516 -21.17 -51.52 6.41
N LEU A 517 -22.50 -51.50 6.57
CA LEU A 517 -23.23 -52.50 7.36
C LEU A 517 -23.37 -53.82 6.60
N THR A 518 -23.08 -54.92 7.28
CA THR A 518 -23.31 -56.27 6.73
C THR A 518 -24.80 -56.54 6.53
N GLY A 519 -25.17 -57.23 5.45
CA GLY A 519 -26.56 -57.56 5.14
C GLY A 519 -27.40 -56.40 4.60
N TYR A 520 -26.77 -55.28 4.24
CA TYR A 520 -27.43 -54.15 3.57
C TYR A 520 -26.71 -53.81 2.26
N PRO A 521 -27.45 -53.39 1.22
CA PRO A 521 -26.83 -52.90 -0.01
C PRO A 521 -26.09 -51.60 0.25
N ILE A 522 -24.97 -51.41 -0.44
CA ILE A 522 -24.10 -50.24 -0.30
C ILE A 522 -24.38 -49.30 -1.46
N LYS A 523 -24.86 -48.09 -1.15
CA LYS A 523 -25.18 -47.07 -2.16
C LYS A 523 -24.15 -45.95 -2.15
N LEU A 524 -23.53 -45.71 -3.30
CA LEU A 524 -22.45 -44.74 -3.48
C LEU A 524 -22.78 -43.80 -4.63
N MET A 525 -22.37 -42.54 -4.52
CA MET A 525 -22.49 -41.57 -5.59
C MET A 525 -21.17 -40.84 -5.79
N ALA A 526 -20.89 -40.43 -7.02
CA ALA A 526 -19.75 -39.59 -7.34
C ALA A 526 -20.20 -38.15 -7.54
N LYS A 527 -19.45 -37.21 -6.95
CA LYS A 527 -19.66 -35.77 -7.09
C LYS A 527 -18.38 -35.13 -7.62
N VAL A 528 -18.49 -34.21 -8.58
CA VAL A 528 -17.37 -33.35 -9.00
C VAL A 528 -17.49 -32.04 -8.26
N ASN A 529 -16.53 -31.76 -7.36
CA ASN A 529 -16.52 -30.60 -6.46
C ASN A 529 -17.89 -30.33 -5.84
N GLU A 530 -18.47 -31.38 -5.25
CA GLU A 530 -19.78 -31.38 -4.57
C GLU A 530 -21.01 -31.16 -5.48
N ARG A 531 -20.80 -30.92 -6.78
CA ARG A 531 -21.85 -30.89 -7.81
C ARG A 531 -22.04 -32.28 -8.40
N SER A 532 -23.27 -32.60 -8.76
CA SER A 532 -23.57 -33.87 -9.42
C SER A 532 -22.92 -33.93 -10.80
N ILE A 533 -22.37 -35.09 -11.14
CA ILE A 533 -21.65 -35.32 -12.39
C ILE A 533 -22.68 -35.48 -13.50
N SER A 534 -22.60 -34.65 -14.54
CA SER A 534 -23.23 -34.95 -15.82
C SER A 534 -22.44 -36.09 -16.50
N PRO A 535 -23.11 -37.13 -17.04
CA PRO A 535 -22.56 -38.48 -17.30
C PRO A 535 -21.54 -38.62 -18.45
N TYR A 536 -20.76 -37.59 -18.77
CA TYR A 536 -19.80 -37.66 -19.86
C TYR A 536 -18.54 -38.46 -19.45
N LYS A 537 -18.62 -39.78 -19.62
CA LYS A 537 -17.56 -40.79 -19.54
C LYS A 537 -16.85 -40.89 -18.18
N HIS A 538 -17.46 -41.64 -17.28
CA HIS A 538 -16.77 -42.19 -16.13
C HIS A 538 -16.88 -43.71 -16.10
N SER A 539 -16.05 -44.35 -15.28
CA SER A 539 -16.07 -45.79 -15.06
C SER A 539 -15.79 -46.07 -13.60
N TRP A 540 -16.61 -46.94 -13.03
CA TRP A 540 -16.43 -47.46 -11.68
C TRP A 540 -15.54 -48.69 -11.73
N TYR A 541 -14.77 -48.89 -10.66
CA TYR A 541 -13.87 -50.02 -10.51
C TYR A 541 -14.08 -50.64 -9.13
N TYR A 542 -14.20 -51.96 -9.08
CA TYR A 542 -14.24 -52.76 -7.86
C TYR A 542 -12.92 -53.51 -7.73
N ASN A 543 -12.14 -53.23 -6.67
CA ASN A 543 -10.80 -53.76 -6.46
C ASN A 543 -9.88 -53.60 -7.70
N ASP A 544 -9.87 -52.39 -8.26
CA ASP A 544 -9.10 -52.03 -9.47
C ASP A 544 -9.55 -52.77 -10.76
N ILE A 545 -10.66 -53.53 -10.71
CA ILE A 545 -11.30 -54.18 -11.88
C ILE A 545 -12.47 -53.30 -12.36
N PRO A 546 -12.51 -52.90 -13.65
CA PRO A 546 -13.60 -52.07 -14.16
C PRO A 546 -14.95 -52.81 -14.05
N ILE A 547 -15.97 -52.13 -13.55
CA ILE A 547 -17.34 -52.64 -13.52
C ILE A 547 -17.94 -52.45 -14.92
N GLY A 548 -18.26 -53.55 -15.58
CA GLY A 548 -18.81 -53.59 -16.93
C GLY A 548 -19.91 -54.64 -17.06
N VAL A 549 -20.58 -54.66 -18.21
CA VAL A 549 -21.74 -55.53 -18.47
C VAL A 549 -21.41 -57.02 -18.25
N ASP A 550 -20.16 -57.43 -18.47
CA ASP A 550 -19.73 -58.83 -18.39
C ASP A 550 -19.45 -59.32 -16.96
N ASN A 551 -19.17 -58.43 -16.00
CA ASN A 551 -18.81 -58.81 -14.63
C ASN A 551 -19.73 -58.21 -13.55
N VAL A 552 -20.70 -57.39 -13.94
CA VAL A 552 -21.65 -56.72 -13.03
C VAL A 552 -22.40 -57.71 -12.13
N SER A 553 -22.80 -58.86 -12.66
CA SER A 553 -23.49 -59.91 -11.90
C SER A 553 -22.57 -60.69 -10.95
N GLU A 554 -21.27 -60.83 -11.28
CA GLU A 554 -20.30 -61.52 -10.41
C GLU A 554 -19.86 -60.63 -9.25
N ILE A 555 -19.72 -59.33 -9.50
CA ILE A 555 -19.38 -58.32 -8.49
C ILE A 555 -20.57 -58.03 -7.56
N GLY A 556 -21.79 -58.26 -8.06
CA GLY A 556 -23.02 -57.85 -7.41
C GLY A 556 -23.12 -56.32 -7.40
N ALA A 557 -23.02 -55.69 -8.57
CA ALA A 557 -23.10 -54.25 -8.73
C ALA A 557 -24.31 -53.88 -9.62
N GLY A 558 -24.77 -52.64 -9.51
CA GLY A 558 -25.83 -52.08 -10.35
C GLY A 558 -25.77 -50.56 -10.33
N MET A 559 -26.40 -49.92 -11.32
CA MET A 559 -26.54 -48.47 -11.38
C MET A 559 -28.01 -48.10 -11.24
N GLU A 560 -28.32 -47.19 -10.32
CA GLU A 560 -29.63 -46.56 -10.14
C GLU A 560 -29.53 -45.07 -10.47
N ILE A 561 -30.65 -44.45 -10.87
CA ILE A 561 -30.76 -42.99 -10.98
C ILE A 561 -31.72 -42.53 -9.89
N ASP A 562 -31.28 -41.62 -9.02
CA ASP A 562 -32.16 -41.07 -7.98
C ASP A 562 -33.18 -40.06 -8.55
N GLU A 563 -34.12 -39.59 -7.70
CA GLU A 563 -35.15 -38.63 -8.10
C GLU A 563 -34.58 -37.29 -8.61
N LYS A 564 -33.32 -36.98 -8.30
CA LYS A 564 -32.61 -35.76 -8.72
C LYS A 564 -31.77 -35.97 -9.98
N GLY A 565 -31.79 -37.18 -10.56
CA GLY A 565 -31.02 -37.54 -11.74
C GLY A 565 -29.57 -37.92 -11.46
N ASN A 566 -29.18 -38.15 -10.20
CA ASN A 566 -27.83 -38.56 -9.85
C ASN A 566 -27.66 -40.06 -10.06
N GLU A 567 -26.52 -40.44 -10.64
CA GLU A 567 -26.14 -41.84 -10.81
C GLU A 567 -25.58 -42.43 -9.51
N ILE A 568 -26.21 -43.51 -9.05
CA ILE A 568 -25.92 -44.20 -7.80
C ILE A 568 -25.37 -45.59 -8.13
N LEU A 569 -24.14 -45.87 -7.73
CA LEU A 569 -23.59 -47.23 -7.72
C LEU A 569 -24.19 -47.98 -6.53
N VAL A 570 -24.88 -49.07 -6.81
CA VAL A 570 -25.42 -50.00 -5.81
C VAL A 570 -24.59 -51.27 -5.82
N LEU A 571 -24.07 -51.66 -4.66
CA LEU A 571 -23.41 -52.94 -4.46
C LEU A 571 -24.29 -53.83 -3.58
N ASP A 572 -24.39 -55.10 -3.95
CA ASP A 572 -25.08 -56.14 -3.19
C ASP A 572 -24.51 -56.27 -1.77
N GLU A 573 -25.30 -56.89 -0.90
CA GLU A 573 -24.95 -57.17 0.49
C GLU A 573 -23.61 -57.90 0.59
N LYS A 574 -22.74 -57.41 1.48
CA LYS A 574 -21.41 -57.98 1.73
C LYS A 574 -21.34 -58.68 3.08
N ASN A 575 -20.52 -59.73 3.17
CA ASN A 575 -20.34 -60.43 4.43
C ASN A 575 -19.48 -59.60 5.38
N LYS A 576 -19.66 -59.84 6.67
CA LYS A 576 -18.85 -59.24 7.73
C LYS A 576 -17.35 -59.51 7.50
N ASP A 577 -16.54 -58.51 7.84
CA ASP A 577 -15.06 -58.56 7.78
C ASP A 577 -14.52 -58.65 6.34
N GLU A 578 -15.36 -58.42 5.32
CA GLU A 578 -14.92 -58.15 3.95
C GLU A 578 -14.34 -56.73 3.83
N ASN A 579 -13.29 -56.62 3.03
CA ASN A 579 -12.64 -55.35 2.73
C ASN A 579 -12.51 -55.24 1.22
N PHE A 580 -12.92 -54.12 0.65
CA PHE A 580 -12.78 -53.87 -0.78
C PHE A 580 -12.54 -52.38 -1.04
N SER A 581 -12.03 -52.07 -2.22
CA SER A 581 -11.85 -50.70 -2.68
C SER A 581 -12.74 -50.43 -3.88
N ILE A 582 -13.40 -49.28 -3.85
CA ILE A 582 -14.12 -48.72 -4.98
C ILE A 582 -13.32 -47.53 -5.49
N SER A 583 -13.10 -47.46 -6.79
CA SER A 583 -12.56 -46.25 -7.40
C SER A 583 -13.40 -45.82 -8.58
N ILE A 584 -13.35 -44.53 -8.87
CA ILE A 584 -13.96 -43.94 -10.05
C ILE A 584 -12.86 -43.24 -10.84
N GLY A 585 -12.85 -43.46 -12.15
CA GLY A 585 -12.06 -42.69 -13.10
C GLY A 585 -13.00 -41.97 -14.05
N ALA A 586 -12.77 -40.68 -14.27
CA ALA A 586 -13.56 -39.86 -15.18
C ALA A 586 -12.66 -38.90 -15.96
N VAL A 587 -13.16 -38.40 -17.09
CA VAL A 587 -12.55 -37.28 -17.81
C VAL A 587 -13.46 -36.08 -17.64
N TYR A 588 -12.99 -35.07 -16.92
CA TYR A 588 -13.66 -33.78 -16.89
C TYR A 588 -13.47 -33.10 -18.24
N VAL A 589 -14.60 -32.86 -18.91
CA VAL A 589 -14.67 -32.14 -20.18
C VAL A 589 -16.04 -31.49 -20.28
N GLN A 590 -16.11 -30.31 -20.90
CA GLN A 590 -17.39 -29.65 -21.18
C GLN A 590 -18.23 -30.49 -22.15
N ASP A 591 -19.55 -30.51 -21.95
CA ASP A 591 -20.48 -31.17 -22.86
C ASP A 591 -20.50 -30.47 -24.23
N ASP A 592 -21.04 -31.16 -25.24
CA ASP A 592 -21.01 -30.68 -26.62
C ASP A 592 -21.81 -29.38 -26.82
N LEU A 593 -22.86 -29.12 -26.03
CA LEU A 593 -23.63 -27.87 -26.12
C LEU A 593 -22.82 -26.72 -25.51
N THR A 594 -22.17 -26.94 -24.37
CA THR A 594 -21.26 -25.97 -23.76
C THR A 594 -20.09 -25.62 -24.69
N LYS A 595 -19.48 -26.62 -25.33
CA LYS A 595 -18.44 -26.41 -26.34
C LYS A 595 -18.94 -25.57 -27.52
N LYS A 596 -20.14 -25.84 -28.03
CA LYS A 596 -20.75 -25.04 -29.11
C LYS A 596 -20.98 -23.59 -28.69
N ALA A 597 -21.53 -23.35 -27.50
CA ALA A 597 -21.76 -22.01 -26.97
C ALA A 597 -20.45 -21.23 -26.77
N LEU A 598 -19.43 -21.86 -26.17
CA LEU A 598 -18.10 -21.27 -25.98
C LEU A 598 -17.46 -20.85 -27.30
N LYS A 599 -17.58 -21.69 -28.33
CA LYS A 599 -17.10 -21.36 -29.66
C LYS A 599 -17.89 -20.21 -30.29
N LYS A 600 -19.22 -20.24 -30.18
CA LYS A 600 -20.11 -19.27 -30.83
C LYS A 600 -19.94 -17.86 -30.26
N TYR A 601 -20.02 -17.72 -28.93
CA TYR A 601 -20.07 -16.40 -28.29
C TYR A 601 -18.72 -15.88 -27.82
N TRP A 602 -17.74 -16.77 -27.59
CA TRP A 602 -16.42 -16.39 -27.08
C TRP A 602 -15.25 -16.85 -27.96
N GLY A 603 -15.53 -17.45 -29.13
CA GLY A 603 -14.52 -17.79 -30.13
C GLY A 603 -13.56 -18.93 -29.75
N ILE A 604 -13.86 -19.70 -28.70
CA ILE A 604 -12.97 -20.76 -28.20
C ILE A 604 -12.91 -21.93 -29.19
N GLY A 605 -11.70 -22.34 -29.56
CA GLY A 605 -11.47 -23.44 -30.50
C GLY A 605 -11.84 -24.81 -29.93
N TYR A 606 -12.30 -25.74 -30.77
CA TYR A 606 -12.61 -27.12 -30.33
C TYR A 606 -11.41 -27.90 -29.78
N ASN A 607 -10.20 -27.48 -30.14
CA ASN A 607 -8.92 -28.00 -29.68
C ASN A 607 -8.38 -27.29 -28.43
N GLU A 608 -9.09 -26.28 -27.91
CA GLU A 608 -8.67 -25.46 -26.76
C GLU A 608 -9.46 -25.81 -25.48
N PHE A 609 -10.37 -26.76 -25.56
CA PHE A 609 -11.16 -27.17 -24.40
C PHE A 609 -10.31 -27.93 -23.39
N TYR A 610 -10.47 -27.52 -22.14
CA TYR A 610 -9.87 -28.14 -20.99
C TYR A 610 -10.39 -29.56 -20.81
N GLU A 611 -9.46 -30.51 -20.82
CA GLU A 611 -9.71 -31.93 -20.53
C GLU A 611 -8.79 -32.35 -19.39
N LYS A 612 -9.36 -32.92 -18.33
CA LYS A 612 -8.60 -33.37 -17.16
C LYS A 612 -9.06 -34.76 -16.73
N GLN A 613 -8.12 -35.69 -16.59
CA GLN A 613 -8.41 -36.96 -15.93
C GLN A 613 -8.55 -36.72 -14.44
N ILE A 614 -9.69 -37.13 -13.89
CA ILE A 614 -9.99 -37.04 -12.46
C ILE A 614 -10.32 -38.43 -11.95
N ALA A 615 -9.89 -38.73 -10.72
CA ALA A 615 -10.15 -40.01 -10.12
C ALA A 615 -10.26 -39.87 -8.61
N ASP A 616 -11.00 -40.79 -8.00
CA ASP A 616 -11.05 -40.93 -6.55
C ASP A 616 -11.12 -42.42 -6.17
N ARG A 617 -10.69 -42.72 -4.94
CA ARG A 617 -10.68 -44.07 -4.39
C ARG A 617 -11.18 -44.06 -2.96
N MET A 618 -12.05 -45.01 -2.68
CA MET A 618 -12.64 -45.27 -1.40
C MET A 618 -12.35 -46.72 -0.99
N ASN A 619 -11.96 -46.94 0.27
CA ASN A 619 -11.83 -48.26 0.87
C ASN A 619 -13.00 -48.49 1.84
N VAL A 620 -13.64 -49.64 1.74
CA VAL A 620 -14.81 -49.99 2.55
C VAL A 620 -14.48 -51.21 3.41
N ASP A 621 -14.61 -51.05 4.72
CA ASP A 621 -14.58 -52.15 5.69
C ASP A 621 -16.03 -52.54 6.05
N VAL A 622 -16.43 -53.80 5.88
CA VAL A 622 -17.79 -54.27 6.21
C VAL A 622 -17.89 -54.67 7.69
N VAL A 623 -18.77 -54.00 8.43
CA VAL A 623 -18.93 -54.10 9.89
C VAL A 623 -20.35 -54.48 10.30
N ASN A 624 -20.52 -54.97 11.52
CA ASN A 624 -21.85 -55.31 12.07
C ASN A 624 -22.64 -54.08 12.54
N THR A 625 -21.93 -53.04 13.00
CA THR A 625 -22.53 -51.79 13.45
C THR A 625 -21.61 -50.63 13.07
N LEU A 626 -22.19 -49.50 12.65
CA LEU A 626 -21.42 -48.29 12.34
C LEU A 626 -20.83 -47.61 13.60
N LEU A 627 -21.28 -48.01 14.80
CA LEU A 627 -20.90 -47.40 16.09
C LEU A 627 -19.78 -48.16 16.86
N GLU A 628 -19.46 -49.42 16.52
CA GLU A 628 -18.60 -50.25 17.39
C GLU A 628 -17.08 -50.03 17.29
N VAL A 629 -16.58 -49.21 16.37
CA VAL A 629 -15.13 -49.14 16.16
C VAL A 629 -14.42 -48.08 17.03
N SER A 630 -15.15 -47.20 17.71
CA SER A 630 -14.55 -46.28 18.71
C SER A 630 -14.11 -47.00 20.00
N LYS A 631 -14.64 -48.20 20.29
CA LYS A 631 -14.38 -48.91 21.57
C LYS A 631 -13.53 -50.18 21.47
N LYS A 632 -13.07 -50.58 20.28
CA LYS A 632 -12.28 -51.81 20.13
C LYS A 632 -10.78 -51.57 20.37
N GLY A 633 -10.42 -51.47 21.65
CA GLY A 633 -9.18 -51.99 22.21
C GLY A 633 -7.92 -51.10 22.17
N ASN A 634 -7.51 -50.66 23.37
CA ASN A 634 -6.28 -49.96 23.76
C ASN A 634 -4.92 -50.54 23.28
N ASN A 635 -4.86 -51.46 22.32
CA ASN A 635 -3.61 -52.08 21.88
C ASN A 635 -2.90 -51.29 20.76
N ARG A 636 -3.49 -50.19 20.26
CA ARG A 636 -2.88 -49.34 19.20
C ARG A 636 -2.12 -48.11 19.70
N ILE A 637 -2.13 -47.82 21.00
CA ILE A 637 -1.42 -46.66 21.56
C ILE A 637 0.10 -46.79 21.31
N LEU A 638 0.66 -48.00 21.39
CA LEU A 638 2.08 -48.23 21.08
C LEU A 638 2.41 -48.12 19.58
N ALA A 639 1.48 -48.48 18.69
CA ALA A 639 1.68 -48.38 17.24
C ALA A 639 1.62 -46.92 16.74
N ASN A 640 0.70 -46.10 17.28
CA ASN A 640 0.62 -44.67 16.93
C ASN A 640 1.76 -43.83 17.53
N LEU A 641 2.32 -44.22 18.66
CA LEU A 641 3.56 -43.62 19.18
C LEU A 641 4.76 -43.91 18.27
N SER A 642 4.83 -45.08 17.63
CA SER A 642 5.95 -45.40 16.72
C SER A 642 5.91 -44.64 15.39
N GLY A 643 4.73 -44.23 14.91
CA GLY A 643 4.56 -43.50 13.64
C GLY A 643 4.74 -41.99 13.74
N THR A 644 4.64 -41.42 14.95
CA THR A 644 4.70 -39.96 15.19
C THR A 644 5.99 -39.51 15.88
N LEU A 645 6.83 -40.44 16.32
CA LEU A 645 8.14 -40.09 16.86
C LEU A 645 9.03 -39.50 15.77
N PRO A 646 9.51 -38.26 15.94
CA PRO A 646 10.45 -37.66 15.00
C PRO A 646 11.66 -38.56 14.79
N GLN A 647 12.22 -38.56 13.58
CA GLN A 647 13.32 -39.44 13.19
C GLN A 647 14.53 -39.36 14.15
N TYR A 648 14.76 -38.20 14.77
CA TYR A 648 15.79 -38.00 15.80
C TYR A 648 15.53 -38.81 17.08
N SER A 649 14.28 -39.00 17.50
CA SER A 649 13.93 -39.75 18.71
C SER A 649 14.19 -41.24 18.54
N LEU A 650 13.91 -41.79 17.35
CA LEU A 650 14.24 -43.17 16.99
C LEU A 650 15.76 -43.39 16.94
N PHE A 651 16.52 -42.39 16.45
CA PHE A 651 17.97 -42.43 16.46
C PHE A 651 18.53 -42.42 17.89
N LEU A 652 17.99 -41.59 18.78
CA LEU A 652 18.40 -41.49 20.18
C LEU A 652 18.09 -42.78 20.96
N LEU A 653 16.91 -43.36 20.75
CA LEU A 653 16.54 -44.67 21.30
C LEU A 653 17.52 -45.77 20.85
N ARG A 654 17.94 -45.75 19.57
CA ARG A 654 18.90 -46.71 19.02
C ARG A 654 20.28 -46.58 19.69
N ILE A 655 20.73 -45.35 19.99
CA ILE A 655 21.98 -45.12 20.74
C ILE A 655 21.86 -45.65 22.17
N VAL A 656 20.76 -45.34 22.87
CA VAL A 656 20.55 -45.81 24.25
C VAL A 656 20.54 -47.34 24.30
N LEU A 657 19.84 -48.00 23.38
CA LEU A 657 19.83 -49.46 23.28
C LEU A 657 21.23 -50.03 22.98
N MET A 658 22.01 -49.41 22.09
CA MET A 658 23.39 -49.84 21.85
C MET A 658 24.26 -49.74 23.10
N VAL A 659 24.14 -48.64 23.86
CA VAL A 659 24.89 -48.47 25.12
C VAL A 659 24.48 -49.53 26.14
N PHE A 660 23.19 -49.79 26.29
CA PHE A 660 22.69 -50.85 27.17
C PHE A 660 23.23 -52.23 26.77
N VAL A 661 23.23 -52.55 25.47
CA VAL A 661 23.78 -53.82 24.98
C VAL A 661 25.29 -53.90 25.22
N LEU A 662 26.04 -52.82 24.99
CA LEU A 662 27.48 -52.78 25.26
C LEU A 662 27.79 -52.99 26.75
N LEU A 663 27.05 -52.31 27.64
CA LEU A 663 27.20 -52.47 29.09
C LEU A 663 26.83 -53.88 29.53
N PHE A 664 25.75 -54.44 28.98
CA PHE A 664 25.32 -55.80 29.29
C PHE A 664 26.34 -56.84 28.84
N VAL A 665 26.85 -56.73 27.60
CA VAL A 665 27.87 -57.64 27.05
C VAL A 665 29.18 -57.49 27.82
N SER A 666 29.60 -56.27 28.15
CA SER A 666 30.80 -56.02 28.95
C SER A 666 30.67 -56.66 30.34
N ASN A 667 29.54 -56.48 31.02
CA ASN A 667 29.29 -57.08 32.33
C ASN A 667 29.22 -58.61 32.25
N LEU A 668 28.65 -59.16 31.18
CA LEU A 668 28.64 -60.60 30.90
C LEU A 668 30.07 -61.15 30.74
N ILE A 669 30.93 -60.46 29.98
CA ILE A 669 32.33 -60.84 29.77
C ILE A 669 33.11 -60.80 31.10
N PHE A 670 32.96 -59.74 31.89
CA PHE A 670 33.60 -59.63 33.22
C PHE A 670 33.08 -60.66 34.21
N SER A 671 31.81 -61.07 34.12
CA SER A 671 31.26 -62.15 34.94
C SER A 671 31.79 -63.53 34.55
N ILE A 672 32.18 -63.74 33.29
CA ILE A 672 32.68 -65.04 32.78
C ILE A 672 34.19 -65.17 32.94
N PHE A 673 34.94 -64.06 32.89
CA PHE A 673 36.39 -64.02 33.10
C PHE A 673 36.77 -63.16 34.33
N PRO A 674 36.45 -63.60 35.56
CA PRO A 674 36.93 -62.90 36.74
C PRO A 674 38.47 -63.03 36.80
N GLU A 675 39.19 -61.90 36.80
CA GLU A 675 40.63 -61.88 37.04
C GLU A 675 40.92 -62.48 38.42
N LYS A 676 41.94 -63.35 38.48
CA LYS A 676 42.49 -63.92 39.71
C LYS A 676 43.51 -62.98 40.34
#